data_AF-K5XRD4-F1
#
_entry.id   AF-K5XRD4-F1
#
_cell.length_a   1.000
_cell.length_b   1.000
_cell.length_c   1.000
_cell.angle_alpha   90.00
_cell.angle_beta   90.00
_cell.angle_gamma   90.00
#
_symmetry.space_group_name_H-M   'P 1'
#
loop_
_entity.id
_entity.type
_entity.pdbx_description
1 polymer ?
#
loop_
_entity_poly.entity_id
_entity_poly.type
_entity_poly.pdbx_seq_one_letter_code
_entity_poly.pdbx_strand_id
1 'polypeptide(L)'
;MALAAIFNQTQTSLANHKKNCVNLYKIHVEAAGQVESNSKVTVKLVGEEAFARSFLDMVSRALVVKKGVASADRIVKFVGAYVKFINEKVRMEKADGSISAGKRAAQMPPEVDEDEDTFVSRFVTRILKWVMQGFLAKDKNVRYRSLFIVSEMVLWLGELDMDLYEELRENLIQRLCDKETAIRAQCVIALARLSATEDPSELEAGEKSILELLTESLLYDAEKEVRRTALIHIPLTLTTIDVLLSCSRDVDLFTRKLLYSTILFSKLDNPRSLTLVQREKVIKDGLGDRESTVRASASKLIMKWFNMLLDDALIRFLELFDVVGSEQIALDALNAIFVLKPEYLDIFTFSDEYWTELTPESALLAHAFVINSLGTARAEEAGLPVVTAFAFHIQSLYNKLLDKLNIAETAEEAELEDEVTESLEDLHKIASILSSILSIAAGLDYGDEIGRRKTVSVIKDMLTHPGLPLDLIDPCMEVMRAMLPSERDFIRVMVEIVIDLRDEDEEEPVDAEISASFSDASQPTLRRERSFKRLGNREEMSQEAREAADLIDIRCLMLCNAVLERVNGSFEDNSTLQGILDDLIIPSVQRREFILREKALTGLGLCSLIAKKMALGSFQLFSNECLRAPDPIRVTVLRVIFDLILMYETEFFGKSEEMDSRLTTFLLSIMEAELGKNEPSPEILAILCIGFSKFLLLGVVDDPKMLLCLLVAYVSPDTVGNQEVRQCLSFFFMRYSTAHPRNKTRLQSIFISAFDMILRMNESLDDGQTMVAPEKMGEMLLSWTDPQFGLEYVVQFLCLSDESLVLADAYFDRAEHLNSIKDTHANVVINILLELYSSERSGEKYLDIWAIIFC
;
A
#
# COMPACT_ATOMS: atom_id res chain seq x y z
N MET A 1 33.20 18.91 -48.87
CA MET A 1 32.13 18.20 -49.62
C MET A 1 31.93 16.75 -49.17
N ALA A 2 32.98 15.97 -48.89
CA ALA A 2 32.84 14.56 -48.50
C ALA A 2 32.02 14.32 -47.20
N LEU A 3 32.28 15.09 -46.13
CA LEU A 3 31.52 14.98 -44.87
C LEU A 3 30.03 15.28 -45.04
N ALA A 4 29.68 16.31 -45.81
CA ALA A 4 28.28 16.67 -46.08
C ALA A 4 27.52 15.53 -46.76
N ALA A 5 28.14 14.80 -47.69
CA ALA A 5 27.53 13.64 -48.33
C ALA A 5 27.27 12.50 -47.33
N ILE A 6 28.19 12.27 -46.39
CA ILE A 6 28.05 11.28 -45.32
C ILE A 6 26.90 11.65 -44.39
N PHE A 7 26.88 12.89 -43.87
CA PHE A 7 25.81 13.37 -42.99
C PHE A 7 24.44 13.37 -43.67
N ASN A 8 24.38 13.69 -44.97
CA ASN A 8 23.13 13.60 -45.73
C ASN A 8 22.60 12.16 -45.83
N GLN A 9 23.49 11.16 -45.90
CA GLN A 9 23.07 9.76 -45.87
C GLN A 9 22.61 9.36 -44.47
N THR A 10 23.37 9.69 -43.42
CA THR A 10 23.11 9.21 -42.06
C THR A 10 21.84 9.77 -41.43
N GLN A 11 21.37 10.95 -41.87
CA GLN A 11 20.07 11.49 -41.44
C GLN A 11 18.86 10.72 -41.99
N THR A 12 19.01 9.93 -43.06
CA THR A 12 17.87 9.22 -43.69
C THR A 12 17.57 7.86 -43.06
N SER A 13 18.58 7.14 -42.57
CA SER A 13 18.40 5.80 -41.99
C SER A 13 19.56 5.39 -41.07
N LEU A 14 19.23 4.71 -39.96
CA LEU A 14 20.22 4.10 -39.07
C LEU A 14 21.00 2.96 -39.75
N ALA A 15 20.41 2.29 -40.75
CA ALA A 15 21.00 1.12 -41.39
C ALA A 15 22.33 1.42 -42.12
N ASN A 16 22.54 2.67 -42.54
CA ASN A 16 23.77 3.07 -43.24
C ASN A 16 24.88 3.57 -42.30
N HIS A 17 24.62 3.66 -40.98
CA HIS A 17 25.57 4.24 -40.02
C HIS A 17 26.90 3.49 -40.01
N LYS A 18 26.88 2.15 -39.92
CA LYS A 18 28.11 1.33 -39.90
C LYS A 18 29.00 1.57 -41.12
N LYS A 19 28.42 1.59 -42.33
CA LYS A 19 29.14 1.89 -43.58
C LYS A 19 29.72 3.30 -43.55
N ASN A 20 28.94 4.26 -43.07
CA ASN A 20 29.33 5.66 -43.01
C ASN A 20 30.40 5.95 -41.94
N CYS A 21 30.43 5.22 -40.82
CA CYS A 21 31.53 5.28 -39.85
C CYS A 21 32.85 4.86 -40.50
N VAL A 22 32.86 3.75 -41.26
CA VAL A 22 34.06 3.28 -41.98
C VAL A 22 34.55 4.31 -42.99
N ASN A 23 33.63 4.88 -43.78
CA ASN A 23 33.98 5.90 -44.78
C ASN A 23 34.52 7.18 -44.12
N LEU A 24 33.88 7.62 -43.03
CA LEU A 24 34.30 8.80 -42.29
C LEU A 24 35.67 8.59 -41.62
N TYR A 25 35.93 7.39 -41.08
CA TYR A 25 37.22 7.04 -40.50
C TYR A 25 38.37 7.11 -41.51
N LYS A 26 38.16 6.65 -42.75
CA LYS A 26 39.17 6.79 -43.82
C LYS A 26 39.55 8.25 -44.07
N ILE A 27 38.56 9.14 -44.12
CA ILE A 27 38.77 10.59 -44.29
C ILE A 27 39.48 11.17 -43.05
N HIS A 28 39.11 10.72 -41.85
CA HIS A 28 39.73 11.20 -40.61
C HIS A 28 41.20 10.80 -40.51
N VAL A 29 41.56 9.55 -40.83
CA VAL A 29 42.95 9.07 -40.87
C VAL A 29 43.76 9.82 -41.93
N GLU A 30 43.20 10.03 -43.12
CA GLU A 30 43.85 10.81 -44.18
C GLU A 30 44.11 12.26 -43.75
N ALA A 31 43.14 12.89 -43.08
CA ALA A 31 43.27 14.23 -42.54
C ALA A 31 44.30 14.31 -41.41
N ALA A 32 44.31 13.35 -40.48
CA ALA A 32 45.28 13.30 -39.38
C ALA A 32 46.74 13.22 -39.88
N GLY A 33 46.97 12.65 -41.07
CA GLY A 33 48.29 12.61 -41.70
C GLY A 33 48.83 13.95 -42.24
N GLN A 34 48.04 15.03 -42.25
CA GLN A 34 48.40 16.33 -42.83
C GLN A 34 48.87 17.31 -41.73
N VAL A 35 50.16 17.65 -41.77
CA VAL A 35 50.81 18.57 -40.81
C VAL A 35 51.61 19.68 -41.50
N GLU A 36 51.66 20.86 -40.90
CA GLU A 36 52.49 21.99 -41.34
C GLU A 36 53.60 22.27 -40.31
N SER A 37 54.84 22.48 -40.76
CA SER A 37 55.97 22.86 -39.88
C SER A 37 56.48 24.25 -40.24
N ASN A 38 56.41 25.19 -39.29
CA ASN A 38 56.86 26.58 -39.50
C ASN A 38 58.24 26.90 -38.92
N SER A 39 58.94 25.91 -38.35
CA SER A 39 60.36 25.92 -37.95
C SER A 39 60.65 24.62 -37.19
N LYS A 40 61.92 24.29 -36.93
CA LYS A 40 62.37 23.02 -36.30
C LYS A 40 61.79 22.69 -34.90
N VAL A 41 60.85 23.49 -34.36
CA VAL A 41 60.37 23.38 -32.97
C VAL A 41 58.84 23.22 -32.87
N THR A 42 58.03 23.53 -33.90
CA THR A 42 56.56 23.41 -33.80
C THR A 42 55.92 22.74 -35.03
N VAL A 43 55.11 21.70 -34.80
CA VAL A 43 54.30 20.99 -35.80
C VAL A 43 52.85 21.37 -35.59
N LYS A 44 52.17 21.89 -36.62
CA LYS A 44 50.74 22.21 -36.61
C LYS A 44 49.94 21.07 -37.24
N LEU A 45 48.97 20.54 -36.50
CA LEU A 45 48.06 19.48 -36.94
C LEU A 45 46.90 20.03 -37.79
N VAL A 46 47.22 20.65 -38.94
CA VAL A 46 46.25 21.38 -39.76
C VAL A 46 45.12 20.50 -40.32
N GLY A 47 45.38 19.22 -40.58
CA GLY A 47 44.37 18.30 -41.07
C GLY A 47 43.38 17.85 -40.00
N GLU A 48 43.84 17.57 -38.77
CA GLU A 48 42.97 17.28 -37.62
C GLU A 48 42.04 18.47 -37.34
N GLU A 49 42.58 19.69 -37.34
CA GLU A 49 41.82 20.93 -37.15
C GLU A 49 40.72 21.09 -38.23
N ALA A 50 41.08 20.88 -39.51
CA ALA A 50 40.16 21.01 -40.62
C ALA A 50 39.04 19.96 -40.60
N PHE A 51 39.37 18.72 -40.24
CA PHE A 51 38.40 17.64 -40.07
C PHE A 51 37.44 17.96 -38.93
N ALA A 52 37.97 18.30 -37.75
CA ALA A 52 37.17 18.61 -36.58
C ALA A 52 36.22 19.78 -36.84
N ARG A 53 36.72 20.89 -37.39
CA ARG A 53 35.89 22.05 -37.73
C ARG A 53 34.76 21.69 -38.71
N SER A 54 35.06 20.89 -39.72
CA SER A 54 34.07 20.46 -40.71
C SER A 54 33.03 19.51 -40.12
N PHE A 55 33.44 18.63 -39.21
CA PHE A 55 32.55 17.72 -38.50
C PHE A 55 31.60 18.50 -37.58
N LEU A 56 32.12 19.43 -36.78
CA LEU A 56 31.34 20.27 -35.87
C LEU A 56 30.35 21.18 -36.64
N ASP A 57 30.71 21.69 -37.83
CA ASP A 57 29.77 22.44 -38.69
C ASP A 57 28.58 21.58 -39.17
N MET A 58 28.77 20.28 -39.35
CA MET A 58 27.66 19.39 -39.71
C MET A 58 26.77 19.10 -38.48
N VAL A 59 27.38 18.88 -37.32
CA VAL A 59 26.66 18.61 -36.06
C VAL A 59 25.87 19.84 -35.58
N SER A 60 26.40 21.05 -35.75
CA SER A 60 25.76 22.30 -35.30
C SER A 60 24.37 22.51 -35.90
N ARG A 61 24.14 22.04 -37.13
CA ARG A 61 22.86 22.10 -37.84
C ARG A 61 21.78 21.26 -37.15
N ALA A 62 22.16 20.21 -36.43
CA ALA A 62 21.24 19.38 -35.66
C ALA A 62 20.93 19.97 -34.27
N LEU A 63 21.80 20.82 -33.71
CA LEU A 63 21.64 21.37 -32.36
C LEU A 63 20.40 22.26 -32.21
N VAL A 64 20.04 23.01 -33.25
CA VAL A 64 18.89 23.93 -33.23
C VAL A 64 17.56 23.22 -33.56
N VAL A 65 17.59 21.90 -33.82
CA VAL A 65 16.41 21.15 -34.25
C VAL A 65 15.67 20.62 -33.03
N LYS A 66 14.34 20.83 -33.01
CA LYS A 66 13.44 20.40 -31.92
C LYS A 66 13.52 18.89 -31.64
N LYS A 67 13.27 18.49 -30.40
CA LYS A 67 13.07 17.09 -29.99
C LYS A 67 11.98 16.42 -30.86
N GLY A 68 12.17 15.15 -31.21
CA GLY A 68 11.22 14.36 -32.00
C GLY A 68 11.42 14.42 -33.52
N VAL A 69 12.35 15.25 -34.02
CA VAL A 69 12.69 15.26 -35.45
C VAL A 69 13.68 14.13 -35.76
N ALA A 70 13.19 13.08 -36.42
CA ALA A 70 13.93 11.84 -36.65
C ALA A 70 15.27 12.02 -37.38
N SER A 71 15.39 12.98 -38.32
CA SER A 71 16.65 13.25 -39.02
C SER A 71 17.74 13.73 -38.08
N ALA A 72 17.42 14.66 -37.18
CA ALA A 72 18.35 15.17 -36.17
C ALA A 72 18.70 14.08 -35.13
N ASP A 73 17.72 13.29 -34.69
CA ASP A 73 17.97 12.16 -33.77
C ASP A 73 18.96 11.15 -34.36
N ARG A 74 18.83 10.85 -35.66
CA ARG A 74 19.76 9.95 -36.37
C ARG A 74 21.15 10.57 -36.52
N ILE A 75 21.26 11.88 -36.73
CA ILE A 75 22.58 12.55 -36.75
C ILE A 75 23.25 12.43 -35.38
N VAL A 76 22.53 12.70 -34.29
CA VAL A 76 23.06 12.56 -32.93
C VAL A 76 23.54 11.13 -32.65
N LYS A 77 22.71 10.13 -32.97
CA LYS A 77 23.10 8.71 -32.87
C LYS A 77 24.29 8.34 -33.73
N PHE A 78 24.42 8.94 -34.93
CA PHE A 78 25.58 8.74 -35.79
C PHE A 78 26.87 9.28 -35.16
N VAL A 79 26.81 10.43 -34.47
CA VAL A 79 27.96 10.98 -33.75
C VAL A 79 28.43 10.00 -32.67
N GLY A 80 27.53 9.51 -31.80
CA GLY A 80 27.87 8.50 -30.80
C GLY A 80 28.39 7.20 -31.42
N ALA A 81 27.75 6.70 -32.48
CA ALA A 81 28.21 5.51 -33.21
C ALA A 81 29.59 5.69 -33.84
N TYR A 82 29.94 6.90 -34.28
CA TYR A 82 31.26 7.20 -34.82
C TYR A 82 32.33 7.26 -33.72
N VAL A 83 32.05 7.92 -32.59
CA VAL A 83 32.93 7.95 -31.42
C VAL A 83 33.22 6.53 -30.91
N LYS A 84 32.18 5.70 -30.79
CA LYS A 84 32.32 4.26 -30.52
C LYS A 84 33.28 3.58 -31.50
N PHE A 85 33.02 3.73 -32.80
CA PHE A 85 33.77 3.06 -33.85
C PHE A 85 35.27 3.40 -33.83
N ILE A 86 35.62 4.69 -33.65
CA ILE A 86 37.03 5.12 -33.66
C ILE A 86 37.78 4.66 -32.42
N ASN A 87 37.14 4.66 -31.24
CA ASN A 87 37.76 4.17 -30.00
C ASN A 87 37.90 2.64 -29.99
N GLU A 88 36.92 1.89 -30.52
CA GLU A 88 37.08 0.44 -30.75
C GLU A 88 38.24 0.13 -31.69
N LYS A 89 38.46 0.96 -32.74
CA LYS A 89 39.58 0.79 -33.66
C LYS A 89 40.93 0.94 -32.98
N VAL A 90 41.10 1.99 -32.18
CA VAL A 90 42.32 2.19 -31.38
C VAL A 90 42.56 1.02 -30.42
N ARG A 91 41.52 0.54 -29.73
CA ARG A 91 41.63 -0.62 -28.83
C ARG A 91 42.04 -1.91 -29.56
N MET A 92 41.50 -2.16 -30.75
CA MET A 92 41.90 -3.31 -31.58
C MET A 92 43.36 -3.21 -32.05
N GLU A 93 43.78 -2.03 -32.50
CA GLU A 93 45.15 -1.79 -32.95
C GLU A 93 46.18 -1.92 -31.82
N LYS A 94 45.82 -1.52 -30.58
CA LYS A 94 46.62 -1.77 -29.36
C LYS A 94 46.69 -3.27 -29.02
N ALA A 95 45.59 -4.02 -29.15
CA ALA A 95 45.52 -5.44 -28.80
C ALA A 95 46.26 -6.37 -29.79
N ASP A 96 46.26 -6.05 -31.08
CA ASP A 96 46.94 -6.83 -32.13
C ASP A 96 48.48 -6.59 -32.15
N GLY A 97 49.02 -5.80 -31.22
CA GLY A 97 50.45 -5.42 -31.18
C GLY A 97 50.89 -4.57 -32.38
N SER A 98 49.94 -4.18 -33.24
CA SER A 98 50.17 -3.35 -34.41
C SER A 98 50.05 -1.88 -34.04
N ILE A 99 50.88 -1.41 -33.10
CA ILE A 99 51.18 0.03 -33.01
C ILE A 99 51.99 0.38 -34.26
N SER A 100 51.31 0.47 -35.40
CA SER A 100 51.75 1.34 -36.48
C SER A 100 51.30 2.74 -36.10
N ALA A 101 51.94 3.31 -35.07
CA ALA A 101 52.24 4.73 -35.11
C ALA A 101 52.76 4.97 -36.53
N GLY A 102 52.04 5.79 -37.30
CA GLY A 102 52.34 6.00 -38.71
C GLY A 102 53.84 6.15 -38.87
N LYS A 103 54.43 5.41 -39.82
CA LYS A 103 55.86 5.48 -40.16
C LYS A 103 56.23 6.94 -40.46
N ARG A 104 56.54 7.71 -39.41
CA ARG A 104 57.04 9.09 -39.35
C ARG A 104 57.22 9.62 -37.92
N ALA A 105 57.14 8.79 -36.88
CA ALA A 105 57.54 9.13 -35.50
C ALA A 105 59.07 9.24 -35.28
N ALA A 106 59.84 9.62 -36.30
CA ALA A 106 61.29 9.82 -36.18
C ALA A 106 61.69 11.29 -35.92
N GLN A 107 60.73 12.18 -35.63
CA GLN A 107 60.98 13.63 -35.46
C GLN A 107 60.06 14.29 -34.40
N MET A 108 59.83 13.65 -33.25
CA MET A 108 59.28 14.34 -32.06
C MET A 108 60.28 14.26 -30.89
N PRO A 109 60.37 15.31 -30.03
CA PRO A 109 61.24 15.31 -28.86
C PRO A 109 60.76 14.31 -27.80
N PRO A 110 61.65 13.78 -26.92
CA PRO A 110 61.43 12.57 -26.14
C PRO A 110 60.67 12.77 -24.81
N GLU A 111 59.82 13.79 -24.67
CA GLU A 111 59.23 14.19 -23.37
C GLU A 111 57.68 14.18 -23.33
N VAL A 112 57.02 13.31 -24.09
CA VAL A 112 55.56 13.11 -23.97
C VAL A 112 55.31 11.63 -23.83
N ASP A 113 54.68 11.20 -22.74
CA ASP A 113 54.26 9.81 -22.51
C ASP A 113 53.48 9.31 -23.74
N GLU A 114 54.08 8.37 -24.48
CA GLU A 114 53.68 8.00 -25.85
C GLU A 114 52.35 7.21 -25.92
N ASP A 115 51.73 6.86 -24.78
CA ASP A 115 50.63 5.89 -24.73
C ASP A 115 49.19 6.50 -24.76
N GLU A 116 49.03 7.83 -24.58
CA GLU A 116 47.70 8.48 -24.39
C GLU A 116 47.27 9.52 -25.46
N ASP A 117 48.18 10.21 -26.15
CA ASP A 117 47.83 11.36 -27.03
C ASP A 117 47.69 11.00 -28.54
N THR A 118 46.59 10.33 -28.89
CA THR A 118 46.24 9.98 -30.28
C THR A 118 45.37 11.05 -30.96
N PHE A 119 45.33 11.07 -32.31
CA PHE A 119 44.39 11.94 -33.03
C PHE A 119 42.91 11.65 -32.67
N VAL A 120 42.61 10.43 -32.21
CA VAL A 120 41.28 10.01 -31.76
C VAL A 120 40.95 10.64 -30.40
N SER A 121 41.84 10.52 -29.39
CA SER A 121 41.62 11.13 -28.07
C SER A 121 41.49 12.65 -28.17
N ARG A 122 42.36 13.33 -28.95
CA ARG A 122 42.23 14.78 -29.23
C ARG A 122 40.90 15.16 -29.87
N PHE A 123 40.43 14.36 -30.84
CA PHE A 123 39.17 14.63 -31.53
C PHE A 123 37.95 14.45 -30.60
N VAL A 124 37.93 13.39 -29.78
CA VAL A 124 36.85 13.13 -28.82
C VAL A 124 36.80 14.22 -27.76
N THR A 125 37.94 14.58 -27.16
CA THR A 125 38.05 15.69 -26.19
C THR A 125 37.56 17.00 -26.79
N ARG A 126 37.89 17.27 -28.06
CA ARG A 126 37.41 18.47 -28.75
C ARG A 126 35.90 18.48 -28.97
N ILE A 127 35.30 17.36 -29.37
CA ILE A 127 33.84 17.28 -29.48
C ILE A 127 33.20 17.50 -28.12
N LEU A 128 33.68 16.81 -27.09
CA LEU A 128 33.13 16.89 -25.74
C LEU A 128 33.13 18.34 -25.23
N LYS A 129 34.30 19.00 -25.23
CA LYS A 129 34.44 20.42 -24.84
C LYS A 129 33.54 21.35 -25.66
N TRP A 130 33.36 21.10 -26.95
CA TRP A 130 32.46 21.90 -27.78
C TRP A 130 30.98 21.68 -27.45
N VAL A 131 30.57 20.43 -27.22
CA VAL A 131 29.17 20.10 -26.92
C VAL A 131 28.75 20.60 -25.53
N MET A 132 29.65 20.53 -24.53
CA MET A 132 29.41 21.02 -23.17
C MET A 132 29.08 22.51 -23.12
N GLN A 133 29.65 23.34 -24.01
CA GLN A 133 29.28 24.76 -24.14
C GLN A 133 27.78 24.95 -24.42
N GLY A 134 27.16 23.98 -25.11
CA GLY A 134 25.74 24.00 -25.42
C GLY A 134 24.82 23.71 -24.23
N PHE A 135 25.33 23.21 -23.10
CA PHE A 135 24.52 22.94 -21.91
C PHE A 135 23.99 24.22 -21.26
N LEU A 136 24.70 25.34 -21.43
CA LEU A 136 24.30 26.66 -20.92
C LEU A 136 23.61 27.53 -21.98
N ALA A 137 23.28 26.97 -23.15
CA ALA A 137 22.64 27.73 -24.21
C ALA A 137 21.25 28.25 -23.80
N LYS A 138 20.90 29.46 -24.23
CA LYS A 138 19.54 30.01 -24.02
C LYS A 138 18.47 29.19 -24.73
N ASP A 139 18.78 28.67 -25.92
CA ASP A 139 17.88 27.82 -26.69
C ASP A 139 17.81 26.41 -26.08
N LYS A 140 16.61 26.02 -25.65
CA LYS A 140 16.35 24.70 -25.07
C LYS A 140 16.61 23.54 -26.03
N ASN A 141 16.47 23.74 -27.33
CA ASN A 141 16.78 22.70 -28.32
C ASN A 141 18.27 22.42 -28.33
N VAL A 142 19.10 23.46 -28.26
CA VAL A 142 20.56 23.33 -28.20
C VAL A 142 20.97 22.58 -26.94
N ARG A 143 20.44 22.97 -25.76
CA ARG A 143 20.70 22.26 -24.50
C ARG A 143 20.32 20.78 -24.59
N TYR A 144 19.11 20.48 -25.05
CA TYR A 144 18.62 19.11 -25.23
C TYR A 144 19.51 18.31 -26.18
N ARG A 145 19.85 18.87 -27.34
CA ARG A 145 20.64 18.20 -28.38
C ARG A 145 22.08 17.97 -27.92
N SER A 146 22.67 18.92 -27.19
CA SER A 146 23.99 18.75 -26.59
C SER A 146 24.00 17.61 -25.58
N LEU A 147 23.04 17.56 -24.66
CA LEU A 147 22.91 16.45 -23.70
C LEU A 147 22.65 15.11 -24.41
N PHE A 148 21.87 15.10 -25.49
CA PHE A 148 21.63 13.88 -26.26
C PHE A 148 22.91 13.38 -26.92
N ILE A 149 23.71 14.27 -27.52
CA ILE A 149 25.03 13.90 -28.07
C ILE A 149 25.93 13.32 -26.99
N VAL A 150 26.04 13.99 -25.84
CA VAL A 150 26.85 13.50 -24.72
C VAL A 150 26.35 12.14 -24.25
N SER A 151 25.04 11.96 -24.06
CA SER A 151 24.52 10.65 -23.64
C SER A 151 24.90 9.52 -24.58
N GLU A 152 24.93 9.75 -25.90
CA GLU A 152 25.34 8.74 -26.90
C GLU A 152 26.87 8.52 -26.95
N MET A 153 27.66 9.46 -26.43
CA MET A 153 29.13 9.39 -26.39
C MET A 153 29.68 8.79 -25.09
N VAL A 154 29.03 9.03 -23.94
CA VAL A 154 29.59 8.78 -22.58
C VAL A 154 30.28 7.41 -22.43
N LEU A 155 29.63 6.31 -22.82
CA LEU A 155 30.19 4.95 -22.67
C LEU A 155 31.41 4.66 -23.58
N TRP A 156 31.75 5.59 -24.46
CA TRP A 156 32.76 5.43 -25.51
C TRP A 156 33.75 6.60 -25.55
N LEU A 157 33.84 7.41 -24.49
CA LEU A 157 34.73 8.57 -24.47
C LEU A 157 36.22 8.18 -24.46
N GLY A 158 36.55 6.97 -23.99
CA GLY A 158 37.93 6.54 -23.78
C GLY A 158 38.44 7.01 -22.42
N GLU A 159 39.76 7.06 -22.25
CA GLU A 159 40.40 7.66 -21.08
C GLU A 159 40.23 9.19 -21.14
N LEU A 160 39.72 9.75 -20.05
CA LEU A 160 39.58 11.20 -19.86
C LEU A 160 40.54 11.63 -18.75
N ASP A 161 41.12 12.81 -18.89
CA ASP A 161 41.77 13.45 -17.75
C ASP A 161 40.74 13.78 -16.67
N MET A 162 41.17 13.77 -15.41
CA MET A 162 40.28 13.96 -14.25
C MET A 162 39.54 15.29 -14.30
N ASP A 163 40.21 16.38 -14.70
CA ASP A 163 39.62 17.71 -14.78
C ASP A 163 38.44 17.75 -15.77
N LEU A 164 38.57 17.08 -16.93
CA LEU A 164 37.52 17.00 -17.94
C LEU A 164 36.38 16.07 -17.51
N TYR A 165 36.67 15.01 -16.75
CA TYR A 165 35.63 14.15 -16.17
C TYR A 165 34.80 14.93 -15.15
N GLU A 166 35.45 15.65 -14.23
CA GLU A 166 34.74 16.47 -13.24
C GLU A 166 33.97 17.62 -13.89
N GLU A 167 34.56 18.30 -14.89
CA GLU A 167 33.84 19.34 -15.66
C GLU A 167 32.58 18.75 -16.31
N LEU A 168 32.66 17.55 -16.90
CA LEU A 168 31.50 16.88 -17.48
C LEU A 168 30.46 16.52 -16.42
N ARG A 169 30.91 15.95 -15.30
CA ARG A 169 30.06 15.50 -14.19
C ARG A 169 29.29 16.67 -13.59
N GLU A 170 29.97 17.75 -13.18
CA GLU A 170 29.34 18.96 -12.64
C GLU A 170 28.34 19.59 -13.62
N ASN A 171 28.74 19.73 -14.89
CA ASN A 171 27.90 20.31 -15.92
C ASN A 171 26.61 19.51 -16.16
N LEU A 172 26.67 18.18 -16.06
CA LEU A 172 25.49 17.33 -16.12
C LEU A 172 24.65 17.47 -14.85
N ILE A 173 25.23 17.41 -13.65
CA ILE A 173 24.48 17.56 -12.39
C ILE A 173 23.68 18.86 -12.38
N GLN A 174 24.26 19.97 -12.83
CA GLN A 174 23.56 21.26 -12.94
C GLN A 174 22.33 21.22 -13.87
N ARG A 175 22.26 20.29 -14.82
CA ARG A 175 21.11 20.13 -15.75
C ARG A 175 19.99 19.26 -15.19
N LEU A 176 20.17 18.58 -14.06
CA LEU A 176 19.08 17.92 -13.35
C LEU A 176 18.01 18.92 -12.88
N CYS A 177 18.38 20.18 -12.65
CA CYS A 177 17.47 21.26 -12.27
C CYS A 177 17.08 22.19 -13.44
N ASP A 178 17.20 21.74 -14.71
CA ASP A 178 16.78 22.56 -15.85
C ASP A 178 15.26 22.81 -15.84
N LYS A 179 14.85 24.01 -16.25
CA LYS A 179 13.43 24.40 -16.33
C LYS A 179 12.61 23.48 -17.25
N GLU A 180 13.23 22.91 -18.28
CA GLU A 180 12.52 22.09 -19.27
C GLU A 180 12.63 20.59 -18.93
N THR A 181 11.49 19.93 -18.76
CA THR A 181 11.37 18.49 -18.44
C THR A 181 12.17 17.58 -19.37
N ALA A 182 12.14 17.85 -20.68
CA ALA A 182 12.86 17.04 -21.66
C ALA A 182 14.39 17.10 -21.51
N ILE A 183 14.93 18.21 -20.98
CA ILE A 183 16.36 18.38 -20.72
C ILE A 183 16.74 17.59 -19.47
N ARG A 184 15.96 17.73 -18.39
CA ARG A 184 16.15 16.94 -17.15
C ARG A 184 16.12 15.44 -17.44
N ALA A 185 15.14 14.96 -18.20
CA ALA A 185 15.06 13.56 -18.61
C ALA A 185 16.27 13.11 -19.45
N GLN A 186 16.74 13.93 -20.41
CA GLN A 186 17.94 13.59 -21.19
C GLN A 186 19.21 13.59 -20.33
N CYS A 187 19.28 14.47 -19.33
CA CYS A 187 20.36 14.54 -18.37
C CYS A 187 20.43 13.28 -17.51
N VAL A 188 19.28 12.79 -17.02
CA VAL A 188 19.17 11.51 -16.30
C VAL A 188 19.75 10.36 -17.13
N ILE A 189 19.48 10.32 -18.44
CA ILE A 189 20.05 9.29 -19.33
C ILE A 189 21.58 9.41 -19.42
N ALA A 190 22.10 10.64 -19.56
CA ALA A 190 23.53 10.88 -19.64
C ALA A 190 24.25 10.49 -18.34
N LEU A 191 23.72 10.93 -17.19
CA LEU A 191 24.25 10.62 -15.86
C LEU A 191 24.17 9.13 -15.55
N ALA A 192 23.07 8.44 -15.88
CA ALA A 192 22.96 6.99 -15.66
C ALA A 192 23.95 6.17 -16.50
N ARG A 193 24.44 6.72 -17.62
CA ARG A 193 25.53 6.10 -18.38
C ARG A 193 26.89 6.43 -17.76
N LEU A 194 27.05 7.63 -17.20
CA LEU A 194 28.27 8.09 -16.54
C LEU A 194 28.47 7.40 -15.18
N SER A 195 27.40 7.08 -14.46
CA SER A 195 27.47 6.40 -13.16
C SER A 195 28.13 5.02 -13.23
N ALA A 196 28.21 4.41 -14.42
CA ALA A 196 28.92 3.15 -14.62
C ALA A 196 30.45 3.29 -14.55
N THR A 197 30.98 4.52 -14.60
CA THR A 197 32.41 4.82 -14.52
C THR A 197 32.81 5.53 -13.22
N GLU A 198 31.85 5.90 -12.37
CA GLU A 198 32.12 6.56 -11.10
C GLU A 198 32.51 5.52 -10.03
N ASP A 199 33.62 5.74 -9.34
CA ASP A 199 33.96 5.02 -8.12
C ASP A 199 33.52 5.85 -6.90
N PRO A 200 32.51 5.41 -6.14
CA PRO A 200 32.04 6.16 -4.97
C PRO A 200 33.11 6.37 -3.88
N SER A 201 34.20 5.61 -3.89
CA SER A 201 35.31 5.77 -2.93
C SER A 201 36.24 6.94 -3.25
N GLU A 202 36.17 7.46 -4.48
CA GLU A 202 36.96 8.61 -4.95
C GLU A 202 36.24 9.94 -4.73
N LEU A 203 34.99 9.92 -4.26
CA LEU A 203 34.19 11.12 -4.01
C LEU A 203 34.65 11.88 -2.76
N GLU A 204 34.57 13.21 -2.80
CA GLU A 204 34.88 14.03 -1.64
C GLU A 204 33.85 13.86 -0.52
N ALA A 205 34.27 14.08 0.74
CA ALA A 205 33.38 13.94 1.88
C ALA A 205 32.19 14.94 1.79
N GLY A 206 30.97 14.40 1.69
CA GLY A 206 29.73 15.18 1.55
C GLY A 206 29.26 15.37 0.10
N GLU A 207 30.02 14.87 -0.87
CA GLU A 207 29.62 14.82 -2.26
C GLU A 207 28.69 13.63 -2.52
N LYS A 208 27.60 13.87 -3.25
CA LYS A 208 26.64 12.82 -3.63
C LYS A 208 27.14 12.04 -4.83
N SER A 209 27.01 10.73 -4.79
CA SER A 209 27.21 9.89 -5.98
C SER A 209 26.17 10.21 -7.05
N ILE A 210 26.50 9.96 -8.32
CA ILE A 210 25.53 10.07 -9.42
C ILE A 210 24.34 9.14 -9.17
N LEU A 211 24.56 7.96 -8.58
CA LEU A 211 23.48 7.03 -8.27
C LEU A 211 22.50 7.61 -7.24
N GLU A 212 22.98 8.31 -6.21
CA GLU A 212 22.14 9.04 -5.26
C GLU A 212 21.34 10.14 -5.97
N LEU A 213 21.98 10.94 -6.83
CA LEU A 213 21.30 12.02 -7.57
C LEU A 213 20.22 11.49 -8.53
N LEU A 214 20.45 10.34 -9.17
CA LEU A 214 19.44 9.67 -10.00
C LEU A 214 18.27 9.16 -9.15
N THR A 215 18.57 8.62 -7.98
CA THR A 215 17.58 8.16 -6.99
C THR A 215 16.73 9.33 -6.49
N GLU A 216 17.33 10.48 -6.21
CA GLU A 216 16.61 11.72 -5.87
C GLU A 216 15.74 12.21 -7.03
N SER A 217 16.25 12.13 -8.27
CA SER A 217 15.47 12.46 -9.46
C SER A 217 14.29 11.51 -9.66
N LEU A 218 14.41 10.24 -9.25
CA LEU A 218 13.31 9.27 -9.26
C LEU A 218 12.27 9.60 -8.19
N LEU A 219 12.67 10.00 -6.98
CA LEU A 219 11.75 10.22 -5.87
C LEU A 219 11.08 11.60 -5.90
N TYR A 220 11.83 12.65 -6.25
CA TYR A 220 11.45 14.03 -5.96
C TYR A 220 11.19 14.90 -7.19
N ASP A 221 11.51 14.42 -8.40
CA ASP A 221 11.20 15.20 -9.59
C ASP A 221 9.67 15.34 -9.76
N ALA A 222 9.19 16.58 -9.85
CA ALA A 222 7.77 16.88 -10.02
C ALA A 222 7.17 16.22 -11.27
N GLU A 223 7.96 16.05 -12.33
CA GLU A 223 7.49 15.61 -13.63
C GLU A 223 7.67 14.11 -13.86
N LYS A 224 6.54 13.43 -14.09
CA LYS A 224 6.48 11.98 -14.34
C LYS A 224 7.34 11.47 -15.51
N GLU A 225 7.65 12.30 -16.50
CA GLU A 225 8.55 11.90 -17.59
C GLU A 225 9.98 11.71 -17.06
N VAL A 226 10.44 12.54 -16.13
CA VAL A 226 11.79 12.45 -15.56
C VAL A 226 11.87 11.25 -14.62
N ARG A 227 10.89 11.10 -13.71
CA ARG A 227 10.83 9.93 -12.80
C ARG A 227 10.81 8.61 -13.55
N ARG A 228 9.97 8.47 -14.58
CA ARG A 228 9.98 7.26 -15.46
C ARG A 228 11.31 7.06 -16.16
N THR A 229 11.94 8.13 -16.61
CA THR A 229 13.26 8.04 -17.25
C THR A 229 14.31 7.53 -16.27
N ALA A 230 14.31 8.05 -15.05
CA ALA A 230 15.19 7.61 -13.97
C ALA A 230 14.95 6.13 -13.63
N LEU A 231 13.69 5.73 -13.43
CA LEU A 231 13.29 4.35 -13.17
C LEU A 231 13.84 3.36 -14.21
N ILE A 232 13.80 3.73 -15.50
CA ILE A 232 14.33 2.88 -16.58
C ILE A 232 15.84 2.75 -16.52
N HIS A 233 16.57 3.80 -16.16
CA HIS A 233 18.02 3.84 -16.32
C HIS A 233 18.79 3.54 -15.04
N ILE A 234 18.17 3.67 -13.86
CA ILE A 234 18.78 3.22 -12.60
C ILE A 234 18.98 1.70 -12.66
N PRO A 235 20.19 1.20 -12.32
CA PRO A 235 20.46 -0.23 -12.27
C PRO A 235 19.67 -0.87 -11.12
N LEU A 236 19.26 -2.13 -11.29
CA LEU A 236 18.60 -2.89 -10.24
C LEU A 236 19.68 -3.57 -9.38
N THR A 237 19.92 -3.04 -8.17
CA THR A 237 20.96 -3.50 -7.23
C THR A 237 20.39 -3.58 -5.81
N LEU A 238 21.13 -4.22 -4.89
CA LEU A 238 20.74 -4.26 -3.46
C LEU A 238 20.62 -2.86 -2.84
N THR A 239 21.37 -1.86 -3.35
CA THR A 239 21.34 -0.48 -2.85
C THR A 239 20.19 0.35 -3.40
N THR A 240 19.60 -0.04 -4.54
CA THR A 240 18.57 0.73 -5.25
C THR A 240 17.20 0.07 -5.22
N ILE A 241 17.12 -1.22 -4.86
CA ILE A 241 15.89 -2.01 -4.93
C ILE A 241 14.75 -1.38 -4.15
N ASP A 242 14.99 -0.89 -2.93
CA ASP A 242 13.91 -0.33 -2.09
C ASP A 242 13.35 0.97 -2.68
N VAL A 243 14.21 1.80 -3.27
CA VAL A 243 13.79 3.02 -3.97
C VAL A 243 13.00 2.66 -5.22
N LEU A 244 13.46 1.69 -6.01
CA LEU A 244 12.74 1.24 -7.19
C LEU A 244 11.38 0.64 -6.82
N LEU A 245 11.30 -0.16 -5.75
CA LEU A 245 10.06 -0.74 -5.26
C LEU A 245 9.12 0.31 -4.65
N SER A 246 9.62 1.42 -4.11
CA SER A 246 8.76 2.53 -3.66
C SER A 246 7.91 3.11 -4.80
N CYS A 247 8.38 2.98 -6.05
CA CYS A 247 7.65 3.41 -7.25
C CYS A 247 6.39 2.58 -7.52
N SER A 248 6.16 1.47 -6.81
CA SER A 248 4.89 0.74 -6.81
C SER A 248 3.72 1.61 -6.33
N ARG A 249 4.00 2.75 -5.70
CA ARG A 249 3.03 3.74 -5.21
C ARG A 249 3.18 5.13 -5.84
N ASP A 250 3.89 5.26 -6.96
CA ASP A 250 4.01 6.54 -7.67
C ASP A 250 2.62 7.08 -8.08
N VAL A 251 2.45 8.40 -8.01
CA VAL A 251 1.21 9.09 -8.40
C VAL A 251 0.83 8.84 -9.87
N ASP A 252 1.80 8.64 -10.76
CA ASP A 252 1.57 8.33 -12.17
C ASP A 252 1.45 6.82 -12.41
N LEU A 253 0.31 6.41 -12.98
CA LEU A 253 0.00 5.00 -13.27
C LEU A 253 1.03 4.35 -14.20
N PHE A 254 1.62 5.09 -15.14
CA PHE A 254 2.56 4.51 -16.09
C PHE A 254 3.91 4.23 -15.42
N THR A 255 4.33 5.03 -14.44
CA THR A 255 5.49 4.73 -13.59
C THR A 255 5.28 3.44 -12.82
N ARG A 256 4.14 3.30 -12.13
CA ARG A 256 3.80 2.06 -11.40
C ARG A 256 3.79 0.86 -12.34
N LYS A 257 3.09 0.96 -13.47
CA LYS A 257 3.04 -0.10 -14.49
C LYS A 257 4.44 -0.48 -14.99
N LEU A 258 5.30 0.48 -15.24
CA LEU A 258 6.65 0.30 -15.78
C LEU A 258 7.56 -0.48 -14.81
N LEU A 259 7.41 -0.27 -13.50
CA LEU A 259 8.08 -1.06 -12.47
C LEU A 259 7.80 -2.56 -12.71
N TYR A 260 6.53 -2.95 -12.83
CA TYR A 260 6.16 -4.35 -13.05
C TYR A 260 6.52 -4.83 -14.46
N SER A 261 6.16 -4.09 -15.52
CA SER A 261 6.24 -4.56 -16.91
C SER A 261 7.64 -4.53 -17.53
N THR A 262 8.57 -3.79 -16.92
CA THR A 262 9.90 -3.58 -17.52
C THR A 262 11.00 -3.74 -16.49
N ILE A 263 10.91 -3.08 -15.34
CA ILE A 263 12.01 -3.16 -14.35
C ILE A 263 12.07 -4.57 -13.76
N LEU A 264 11.00 -5.00 -13.08
CA LEU A 264 10.94 -6.34 -12.49
C LEU A 264 10.80 -7.42 -13.57
N PHE A 265 10.01 -7.20 -14.63
CA PHE A 265 9.85 -8.22 -15.67
C PHE A 265 11.11 -8.45 -16.50
N SER A 266 11.91 -7.42 -16.82
CA SER A 266 13.08 -7.57 -17.72
C SER A 266 14.42 -7.57 -17.01
N LYS A 267 14.56 -6.90 -15.86
CA LYS A 267 15.85 -6.80 -15.14
C LYS A 267 15.97 -7.73 -13.93
N LEU A 268 14.86 -8.25 -13.40
CA LEU A 268 14.91 -9.22 -12.30
C LEU A 268 15.02 -10.64 -12.88
N ASP A 269 16.16 -11.28 -12.63
CA ASP A 269 16.44 -12.63 -13.11
C ASP A 269 15.71 -13.70 -12.29
N ASN A 270 15.71 -13.59 -10.95
CA ASN A 270 15.10 -14.55 -10.04
C ASN A 270 14.34 -13.83 -8.91
N PRO A 271 13.07 -14.20 -8.59
CA PRO A 271 12.32 -13.59 -7.49
C PRO A 271 13.01 -13.73 -6.11
N ARG A 272 13.84 -14.76 -5.89
CA ARG A 272 14.60 -14.95 -4.65
C ARG A 272 15.76 -13.95 -4.46
N SER A 273 16.03 -13.10 -5.46
CA SER A 273 16.91 -11.94 -5.25
C SER A 273 16.24 -10.82 -4.45
N LEU A 274 14.92 -10.91 -4.25
CA LEU A 274 14.16 -10.05 -3.35
C LEU A 274 13.97 -10.75 -2.00
N THR A 275 13.94 -9.96 -0.92
CA THR A 275 13.54 -10.47 0.40
C THR A 275 12.07 -10.91 0.40
N LEU A 276 11.62 -11.64 1.43
CA LEU A 276 10.21 -12.03 1.57
C LEU A 276 9.31 -10.78 1.59
N VAL A 277 9.64 -9.81 2.44
CA VAL A 277 8.93 -8.52 2.56
C VAL A 277 8.85 -7.78 1.22
N GLN A 278 9.93 -7.79 0.42
CA GLN A 278 9.93 -7.14 -0.90
C GLN A 278 9.02 -7.87 -1.90
N ARG A 279 9.02 -9.22 -1.90
CA ARG A 279 8.10 -10.01 -2.74
C ARG A 279 6.66 -9.74 -2.37
N GLU A 280 6.33 -9.76 -1.09
CA GLU A 280 5.00 -9.47 -0.58
C GLU A 280 4.53 -8.06 -0.92
N LYS A 281 5.41 -7.06 -0.80
CA LYS A 281 5.13 -5.69 -1.24
C LYS A 281 4.79 -5.63 -2.74
N VAL A 282 5.53 -6.35 -3.58
CA VAL A 282 5.26 -6.44 -5.03
C VAL A 282 3.86 -7.01 -5.29
N ILE A 283 3.48 -8.08 -4.60
CA ILE A 283 2.14 -8.69 -4.73
C ILE A 283 1.06 -7.73 -4.23
N LYS A 284 1.18 -7.25 -2.98
CA LYS A 284 0.20 -6.38 -2.31
C LYS A 284 -0.05 -5.10 -3.09
N ASP A 285 1.00 -4.40 -3.50
CA ASP A 285 0.85 -3.14 -4.25
C ASP A 285 0.40 -3.40 -5.70
N GLY A 286 0.86 -4.48 -6.32
CA GLY A 286 0.62 -4.76 -7.73
C GLY A 286 -0.79 -5.30 -7.99
N LEU A 287 -1.19 -6.34 -7.28
CA LEU A 287 -2.54 -6.93 -7.37
C LEU A 287 -3.59 -6.03 -6.71
N GLY A 288 -3.20 -5.27 -5.67
CA GLY A 288 -4.05 -4.30 -4.99
C GLY A 288 -4.13 -2.92 -5.65
N ASP A 289 -3.50 -2.70 -6.81
CA ASP A 289 -3.56 -1.40 -7.51
C ASP A 289 -5.00 -1.12 -7.98
N ARG A 290 -5.42 0.15 -7.95
CA ARG A 290 -6.75 0.58 -8.43
C ARG A 290 -6.88 0.46 -9.95
N GLU A 291 -5.77 0.59 -10.68
CA GLU A 291 -5.73 0.56 -12.14
C GLU A 291 -5.57 -0.87 -12.68
N SER A 292 -6.53 -1.30 -13.51
CA SER A 292 -6.55 -2.66 -14.08
C SER A 292 -5.31 -2.99 -14.92
N THR A 293 -4.73 -1.99 -15.58
CA THR A 293 -3.53 -2.19 -16.40
C THR A 293 -2.27 -2.40 -15.58
N VAL A 294 -2.21 -1.90 -14.33
CA VAL A 294 -1.11 -2.18 -13.40
C VAL A 294 -1.28 -3.57 -12.82
N ARG A 295 -2.50 -3.92 -12.35
CA ARG A 295 -2.83 -5.29 -11.89
C ARG A 295 -2.46 -6.33 -12.93
N ALA A 296 -2.84 -6.12 -14.19
CA ALA A 296 -2.50 -7.05 -15.28
C ALA A 296 -0.98 -7.18 -15.53
N SER A 297 -0.20 -6.11 -15.32
CA SER A 297 1.26 -6.18 -15.41
C SER A 297 1.87 -6.93 -14.23
N ALA A 298 1.34 -6.75 -13.02
CA ALA A 298 1.73 -7.52 -11.84
C ALA A 298 1.41 -9.01 -12.00
N SER A 299 0.20 -9.37 -12.43
CA SER A 299 -0.19 -10.78 -12.68
C SER A 299 0.71 -11.44 -13.73
N LYS A 300 1.13 -10.71 -14.77
CA LYS A 300 2.10 -11.22 -15.76
C LYS A 300 3.50 -11.44 -15.17
N LEU A 301 3.94 -10.57 -14.25
CA LEU A 301 5.19 -10.75 -13.53
C LEU A 301 5.13 -11.99 -12.63
N ILE A 302 4.04 -12.16 -11.90
CA ILE A 302 3.79 -13.34 -11.06
C ILE A 302 3.82 -14.61 -11.90
N MET A 303 3.14 -14.61 -13.05
CA MET A 303 3.19 -15.74 -14.00
C MET A 303 4.61 -15.99 -14.53
N LYS A 304 5.43 -14.95 -14.72
CA LYS A 304 6.86 -15.11 -15.07
C LYS A 304 7.62 -15.80 -13.95
N TRP A 305 7.41 -15.40 -12.68
CA TRP A 305 8.04 -16.05 -11.52
C TRP A 305 7.64 -17.52 -11.41
N PHE A 306 6.35 -17.81 -11.57
CA PHE A 306 5.84 -19.18 -11.59
C PHE A 306 6.50 -20.03 -12.70
N ASN A 307 6.58 -19.51 -13.92
CA ASN A 307 7.19 -20.22 -15.06
C ASN A 307 8.71 -20.47 -14.93
N MET A 308 9.39 -19.83 -13.96
CA MET A 308 10.79 -20.13 -13.66
C MET A 308 10.97 -21.39 -12.81
N LEU A 309 9.88 -21.87 -12.19
CA LEU A 309 9.88 -23.04 -11.34
C LEU A 309 9.67 -24.30 -12.18
N LEU A 310 10.37 -25.36 -11.79
CA LEU A 310 10.22 -26.69 -12.38
C LEU A 310 9.19 -27.49 -11.55
N ASP A 311 9.21 -28.82 -11.65
CA ASP A 311 8.38 -29.81 -10.92
C ASP A 311 7.77 -29.32 -9.58
N ASP A 312 6.51 -29.68 -9.34
CA ASP A 312 5.69 -29.19 -8.21
C ASP A 312 5.62 -27.66 -8.14
N ALA A 313 5.53 -27.04 -9.31
CA ALA A 313 5.66 -25.61 -9.50
C ALA A 313 4.73 -24.77 -8.59
N LEU A 314 3.54 -25.27 -8.24
CA LEU A 314 2.59 -24.56 -7.37
C LEU A 314 3.05 -24.51 -5.91
N ILE A 315 3.55 -25.62 -5.35
CA ILE A 315 4.08 -25.67 -3.98
C ILE A 315 5.35 -24.82 -3.90
N ARG A 316 6.28 -25.02 -4.85
CA ARG A 316 7.52 -24.24 -4.93
C ARG A 316 7.30 -22.75 -5.16
N PHE A 317 6.14 -22.39 -5.73
CA PHE A 317 5.74 -21.00 -5.90
C PHE A 317 5.29 -20.40 -4.58
N LEU A 318 4.55 -21.15 -3.76
CA LEU A 318 4.17 -20.72 -2.42
C LEU A 318 5.37 -20.58 -1.48
N GLU A 319 6.43 -21.40 -1.63
CA GLU A 319 7.71 -21.22 -0.94
C GLU A 319 8.41 -19.87 -1.25
N LEU A 320 7.91 -19.11 -2.23
CA LEU A 320 8.37 -17.74 -2.46
C LEU A 320 7.77 -16.73 -1.47
N PHE A 321 6.89 -17.13 -0.58
CA PHE A 321 6.19 -16.26 0.35
C PHE A 321 6.27 -16.82 1.78
N ASP A 322 6.01 -15.97 2.77
CA ASP A 322 5.80 -16.43 4.14
C ASP A 322 4.34 -16.87 4.29
N VAL A 323 4.06 -18.15 4.00
CA VAL A 323 2.68 -18.69 4.07
C VAL A 323 2.11 -18.63 5.49
N VAL A 324 2.97 -18.74 6.51
CA VAL A 324 2.54 -18.74 7.91
C VAL A 324 2.24 -17.33 8.40
N GLY A 325 3.11 -16.36 8.11
CA GLY A 325 2.92 -14.96 8.53
C GLY A 325 2.05 -14.10 7.60
N SER A 326 1.96 -14.46 6.31
CA SER A 326 1.35 -13.65 5.24
C SER A 326 0.45 -14.48 4.30
N GLU A 327 -0.36 -15.38 4.86
CA GLU A 327 -1.21 -16.34 4.12
C GLU A 327 -2.01 -15.68 2.98
N GLN A 328 -2.70 -14.57 3.26
CA GLN A 328 -3.55 -13.90 2.25
C GLN A 328 -2.75 -13.40 1.05
N ILE A 329 -1.50 -12.95 1.24
CA ILE A 329 -0.66 -12.46 0.14
C ILE A 329 -0.24 -13.64 -0.75
N ALA A 330 0.12 -14.78 -0.15
CA ALA A 330 0.45 -15.99 -0.88
C ALA A 330 -0.78 -16.53 -1.65
N LEU A 331 -1.96 -16.49 -1.02
CA LEU A 331 -3.23 -16.88 -1.63
C LEU A 331 -3.61 -15.97 -2.80
N ASP A 332 -3.47 -14.65 -2.67
CA ASP A 332 -3.72 -13.69 -3.75
C ASP A 332 -2.79 -13.92 -4.94
N ALA A 333 -1.51 -14.20 -4.68
CA ALA A 333 -0.53 -14.51 -5.71
C ALA A 333 -0.88 -15.81 -6.46
N LEU A 334 -1.28 -16.85 -5.72
CA LEU A 334 -1.72 -18.13 -6.28
C LEU A 334 -3.02 -17.98 -7.09
N ASN A 335 -4.02 -17.28 -6.56
CA ASN A 335 -5.27 -16.99 -7.27
C ASN A 335 -5.03 -16.19 -8.55
N ALA A 336 -4.05 -15.28 -8.58
CA ALA A 336 -3.67 -14.58 -9.80
C ALA A 336 -3.19 -15.53 -10.91
N ILE A 337 -2.56 -16.66 -10.56
CA ILE A 337 -2.19 -17.71 -11.52
C ILE A 337 -3.45 -18.41 -12.03
N PHE A 338 -4.35 -18.84 -11.15
CA PHE A 338 -5.59 -19.53 -11.55
C PHE A 338 -6.50 -18.64 -12.40
N VAL A 339 -6.57 -17.34 -12.14
CA VAL A 339 -7.32 -16.39 -12.97
C VAL A 339 -6.71 -16.26 -14.38
N LEU A 340 -5.38 -16.22 -14.49
CA LEU A 340 -4.70 -16.15 -15.78
C LEU A 340 -4.71 -17.48 -16.54
N LYS A 341 -4.70 -18.59 -15.80
CA LYS A 341 -4.54 -19.94 -16.29
C LYS A 341 -5.48 -20.91 -15.55
N PRO A 342 -6.80 -20.84 -15.82
CA PRO A 342 -7.79 -21.70 -15.16
C PRO A 342 -7.59 -23.19 -15.41
N GLU A 343 -6.82 -23.56 -16.44
CA GLU A 343 -6.45 -24.94 -16.75
C GLU A 343 -5.56 -25.59 -15.66
N TYR A 344 -4.86 -24.80 -14.83
CA TYR A 344 -4.11 -25.36 -13.70
C TYR A 344 -5.00 -25.90 -12.58
N LEU A 345 -6.30 -25.61 -12.59
CA LEU A 345 -7.22 -26.25 -11.65
C LEU A 345 -7.59 -27.66 -12.10
N ASP A 346 -7.37 -28.01 -13.38
CA ASP A 346 -7.72 -29.33 -13.92
C ASP A 346 -6.64 -30.40 -13.63
N ILE A 347 -5.46 -30.02 -13.13
CA ILE A 347 -4.33 -30.97 -12.90
C ILE A 347 -4.35 -31.60 -11.49
N PHE A 348 -5.23 -31.14 -10.61
CA PHE A 348 -5.22 -31.55 -9.22
C PHE A 348 -5.73 -32.96 -9.04
N THR A 349 -4.91 -33.79 -8.39
CA THR A 349 -5.29 -35.12 -7.89
C THR A 349 -4.65 -35.31 -6.52
N PHE A 350 -5.46 -35.40 -5.48
CA PHE A 350 -4.98 -35.57 -4.11
C PHE A 350 -4.89 -37.06 -3.77
N SER A 351 -3.69 -37.52 -3.40
CA SER A 351 -3.47 -38.86 -2.86
C SER A 351 -3.71 -38.87 -1.34
N ASP A 352 -3.89 -40.05 -0.76
CA ASP A 352 -3.95 -40.19 0.71
C ASP A 352 -2.66 -39.66 1.38
N GLU A 353 -1.51 -39.87 0.74
CA GLU A 353 -0.20 -39.42 1.22
C GLU A 353 -0.12 -37.88 1.34
N TYR A 354 -0.74 -37.16 0.39
CA TYR A 354 -0.80 -35.70 0.41
C TYR A 354 -1.39 -35.15 1.71
N TRP A 355 -2.48 -35.77 2.20
CA TRP A 355 -3.17 -35.34 3.42
C TRP A 355 -2.47 -35.77 4.71
N THR A 356 -1.56 -36.75 4.64
CA THR A 356 -0.76 -37.18 5.79
C THR A 356 0.55 -36.39 5.94
N GLU A 357 1.06 -35.82 4.84
CA GLU A 357 2.33 -35.08 4.77
C GLU A 357 2.12 -33.59 4.43
N LEU A 358 1.10 -32.97 5.02
CA LEU A 358 0.79 -31.55 4.81
C LEU A 358 1.92 -30.64 5.32
N THR A 359 2.25 -29.63 4.52
CA THR A 359 3.03 -28.45 4.89
C THR A 359 2.11 -27.23 4.83
N PRO A 360 2.51 -26.06 5.37
CA PRO A 360 1.70 -24.84 5.23
C PRO A 360 1.37 -24.52 3.76
N GLU A 361 2.34 -24.68 2.86
CA GLU A 361 2.17 -24.44 1.42
C GLU A 361 1.19 -25.44 0.78
N SER A 362 1.31 -26.74 1.08
CA SER A 362 0.40 -27.73 0.48
C SER A 362 -1.02 -27.60 1.06
N ALA A 363 -1.17 -27.31 2.34
CA ALA A 363 -2.46 -27.05 2.95
C ALA A 363 -3.15 -25.82 2.34
N LEU A 364 -2.43 -24.70 2.17
CA LEU A 364 -2.94 -23.50 1.51
C LEU A 364 -3.28 -23.76 0.04
N LEU A 365 -2.47 -24.56 -0.66
CA LEU A 365 -2.74 -24.93 -2.05
C LEU A 365 -4.04 -25.74 -2.19
N ALA A 366 -4.26 -26.71 -1.31
CA ALA A 366 -5.51 -27.46 -1.26
C ALA A 366 -6.70 -26.54 -0.93
N HIS A 367 -6.53 -25.63 0.02
CA HIS A 367 -7.55 -24.64 0.39
C HIS A 367 -7.93 -23.76 -0.81
N ALA A 368 -6.94 -23.22 -1.53
CA ALA A 368 -7.15 -22.43 -2.73
C ALA A 368 -7.85 -23.23 -3.83
N PHE A 369 -7.45 -24.48 -4.06
CA PHE A 369 -8.11 -25.35 -5.03
C PHE A 369 -9.60 -25.55 -4.70
N VAL A 370 -9.90 -25.89 -3.44
CA VAL A 370 -11.28 -26.16 -2.99
C VAL A 370 -12.14 -24.92 -3.16
N ILE A 371 -11.72 -23.76 -2.69
CA ILE A 371 -12.49 -22.51 -2.85
C ILE A 371 -12.81 -22.23 -4.33
N ASN A 372 -11.84 -22.44 -5.22
CA ASN A 372 -12.01 -22.16 -6.65
C ASN A 372 -12.79 -23.25 -7.42
N SER A 373 -12.99 -24.44 -6.84
CA SER A 373 -13.49 -25.61 -7.55
C SER A 373 -14.72 -26.27 -6.89
N LEU A 374 -15.10 -25.86 -5.68
CA LEU A 374 -16.23 -26.44 -4.96
C LEU A 374 -17.53 -26.34 -5.78
N GLY A 375 -18.29 -27.44 -5.83
CA GLY A 375 -19.51 -27.53 -6.62
C GLY A 375 -19.30 -27.67 -8.14
N THR A 376 -18.05 -27.90 -8.59
CA THR A 376 -17.72 -28.21 -9.99
C THR A 376 -17.24 -29.65 -10.16
N ALA A 377 -17.25 -30.17 -11.40
CA ALA A 377 -16.74 -31.51 -11.71
C ALA A 377 -15.27 -31.70 -11.29
N ARG A 378 -14.46 -30.64 -11.28
CA ARG A 378 -13.05 -30.66 -10.87
C ARG A 378 -12.87 -31.15 -9.44
N ALA A 379 -13.75 -30.72 -8.52
CA ALA A 379 -13.66 -31.11 -7.12
C ALA A 379 -13.94 -32.61 -6.93
N GLU A 380 -14.87 -33.17 -7.72
CA GLU A 380 -15.18 -34.61 -7.72
C GLU A 380 -14.02 -35.42 -8.31
N GLU A 381 -13.42 -34.94 -9.41
CA GLU A 381 -12.32 -35.61 -10.10
C GLU A 381 -10.99 -35.56 -9.33
N ALA A 382 -10.78 -34.53 -8.50
CA ALA A 382 -9.54 -34.34 -7.75
C ALA A 382 -9.33 -35.33 -6.60
N GLY A 383 -10.32 -36.18 -6.27
CA GLY A 383 -10.18 -37.19 -5.23
C GLY A 383 -10.12 -36.63 -3.81
N LEU A 384 -10.93 -35.60 -3.51
CA LEU A 384 -11.02 -35.05 -2.15
C LEU A 384 -11.47 -36.15 -1.15
N PRO A 385 -10.88 -36.20 0.06
CA PRO A 385 -11.29 -37.15 1.09
C PRO A 385 -12.77 -36.97 1.46
N VAL A 386 -13.42 -38.08 1.85
CA VAL A 386 -14.75 -38.01 2.45
C VAL A 386 -14.69 -37.31 3.81
N VAL A 387 -15.82 -36.73 4.26
CA VAL A 387 -15.87 -35.98 5.53
C VAL A 387 -15.40 -36.78 6.74
N THR A 388 -15.63 -38.10 6.78
CA THR A 388 -15.08 -38.97 7.84
C THR A 388 -13.55 -38.97 7.85
N ALA A 389 -12.90 -39.03 6.68
CA ALA A 389 -11.45 -39.01 6.57
C ALA A 389 -10.89 -37.62 6.94
N PHE A 390 -11.51 -36.53 6.47
CA PHE A 390 -11.16 -35.17 6.90
C PHE A 390 -11.20 -35.01 8.43
N ALA A 391 -12.21 -35.58 9.09
CA ALA A 391 -12.30 -35.55 10.55
C ALA A 391 -11.08 -36.24 11.24
N PHE A 392 -10.57 -37.33 10.66
CA PHE A 392 -9.35 -37.99 11.15
C PHE A 392 -8.08 -37.20 10.85
N HIS A 393 -8.01 -36.52 9.69
CA HIS A 393 -6.88 -35.62 9.39
C HIS A 393 -6.84 -34.45 10.37
N ILE A 394 -7.98 -33.80 10.63
CA ILE A 394 -8.09 -32.73 11.63
C ILE A 394 -7.68 -33.25 13.02
N GLN A 395 -8.19 -34.41 13.45
CA GLN A 395 -7.78 -35.02 14.72
C GLN A 395 -6.27 -35.26 14.78
N SER A 396 -5.67 -35.82 13.71
CA SER A 396 -4.24 -36.11 13.69
C SER A 396 -3.40 -34.84 13.78
N LEU A 397 -3.80 -33.77 13.09
CA LEU A 397 -3.13 -32.47 13.15
C LEU A 397 -3.31 -31.83 14.53
N TYR A 398 -4.49 -31.92 15.11
CA TYR A 398 -4.76 -31.45 16.46
C TYR A 398 -3.91 -32.20 17.50
N ASN A 399 -3.78 -33.52 17.39
CA ASN A 399 -2.90 -34.28 18.29
C ASN A 399 -1.43 -33.82 18.17
N LYS A 400 -0.95 -33.55 16.95
CA LYS A 400 0.40 -32.98 16.74
C LYS A 400 0.54 -31.60 17.39
N LEU A 401 -0.50 -30.78 17.34
CA LEU A 401 -0.54 -29.47 18.02
C LEU A 401 -0.43 -29.66 19.54
N LEU A 402 -1.22 -30.57 20.12
CA LEU A 402 -1.17 -30.89 21.55
C LEU A 402 0.21 -31.39 22.00
N ASP A 403 0.81 -32.29 21.22
CA ASP A 403 2.16 -32.80 21.48
C ASP A 403 3.17 -31.64 21.55
N LYS A 404 3.08 -30.68 20.63
CA LYS A 404 3.97 -29.51 20.59
C LYS A 404 3.67 -28.48 21.68
N LEU A 405 2.42 -28.32 22.10
CA LEU A 405 2.05 -27.48 23.25
C LEU A 405 2.68 -28.03 24.53
N ASN A 406 2.54 -29.35 24.77
CA ASN A 406 3.11 -30.00 25.96
C ASN A 406 4.65 -29.87 25.99
N ILE A 407 5.30 -29.99 24.82
CA ILE A 407 6.76 -29.80 24.71
C ILE A 407 7.13 -28.35 25.03
N ALA A 408 6.41 -27.37 24.48
CA ALA A 408 6.67 -25.95 24.72
C ALA A 408 6.51 -25.60 26.21
N GLU A 409 5.45 -26.07 26.85
CA GLU A 409 5.19 -25.88 28.28
C GLU A 409 6.30 -26.52 29.15
N THR A 410 6.69 -27.76 28.84
CA THR A 410 7.79 -28.44 29.54
C THR A 410 9.13 -27.71 29.37
N ALA A 411 9.39 -27.17 28.17
CA ALA A 411 10.61 -26.42 27.89
C ALA A 411 10.61 -25.05 28.59
N GLU A 412 9.45 -24.40 28.69
CA GLU A 412 9.28 -23.14 29.43
C GLU A 412 9.52 -23.36 30.93
N GLU A 413 8.93 -24.41 31.53
CA GLU A 413 9.21 -24.80 32.92
C GLU A 413 10.68 -25.14 33.18
N ALA A 414 11.37 -25.68 32.18
CA ALA A 414 12.79 -26.02 32.23
C ALA A 414 13.73 -24.85 31.87
N GLU A 415 13.19 -23.66 31.56
CA GLU A 415 13.92 -22.45 31.13
C GLU A 415 14.82 -22.69 29.88
N LEU A 416 14.36 -23.51 28.93
CA LEU A 416 15.08 -23.86 27.69
C LEU A 416 14.64 -23.00 26.50
N GLU A 417 15.15 -21.77 26.43
CA GLU A 417 14.73 -20.74 25.44
C GLU A 417 14.78 -21.20 23.96
N ASP A 418 15.82 -21.94 23.56
CA ASP A 418 15.97 -22.42 22.18
C ASP A 418 14.88 -23.44 21.81
N GLU A 419 14.55 -24.36 22.73
CA GLU A 419 13.51 -25.38 22.52
C GLU A 419 12.10 -24.78 22.53
N VAL A 420 11.87 -23.75 23.36
CA VAL A 420 10.62 -22.97 23.36
C VAL A 420 10.44 -22.29 21.99
N THR A 421 11.49 -21.65 21.47
CA THR A 421 11.44 -20.94 20.19
C THR A 421 11.14 -21.89 19.03
N GLU A 422 11.84 -23.03 18.97
CA GLU A 422 11.59 -24.06 17.93
C GLU A 422 10.17 -24.62 18.02
N SER A 423 9.67 -24.86 19.24
CA SER A 423 8.31 -25.37 19.46
C SER A 423 7.24 -24.36 19.06
N LEU A 424 7.44 -23.06 19.34
CA LEU A 424 6.54 -21.99 18.90
C LEU A 424 6.47 -21.86 17.37
N GLU A 425 7.60 -21.99 16.68
CA GLU A 425 7.62 -22.01 15.21
C GLU A 425 6.82 -23.19 14.64
N ASP A 426 6.98 -24.37 15.21
CA ASP A 426 6.23 -25.56 14.81
C ASP A 426 4.74 -25.43 15.13
N LEU A 427 4.38 -24.82 16.27
CA LEU A 427 2.99 -24.52 16.61
C LEU A 427 2.35 -23.60 15.58
N HIS A 428 3.03 -22.54 15.14
CA HIS A 428 2.52 -21.66 14.09
C HIS A 428 2.35 -22.38 12.75
N LYS A 429 3.27 -23.27 12.36
CA LYS A 429 3.14 -24.09 11.14
C LYS A 429 1.92 -25.02 11.22
N ILE A 430 1.77 -25.73 12.35
CA ILE A 430 0.63 -26.66 12.54
C ILE A 430 -0.69 -25.87 12.59
N ALA A 431 -0.73 -24.71 13.24
CA ALA A 431 -1.90 -23.84 13.28
C ALA A 431 -2.28 -23.33 11.89
N SER A 432 -1.32 -22.90 11.06
CA SER A 432 -1.57 -22.50 9.68
C SER A 432 -2.15 -23.65 8.84
N ILE A 433 -1.60 -24.86 8.97
CA ILE A 433 -2.15 -26.06 8.31
C ILE A 433 -3.57 -26.33 8.79
N LEU A 434 -3.81 -26.34 10.10
CA LEU A 434 -5.15 -26.54 10.68
C LEU A 434 -6.13 -25.50 10.18
N SER A 435 -5.76 -24.22 10.13
CA SER A 435 -6.61 -23.13 9.63
C SER A 435 -7.06 -23.38 8.19
N SER A 436 -6.13 -23.76 7.30
CA SER A 436 -6.43 -24.12 5.91
C SER A 436 -7.36 -25.33 5.80
N ILE A 437 -7.11 -26.39 6.58
CA ILE A 437 -7.93 -27.61 6.56
C ILE A 437 -9.33 -27.36 7.16
N LEU A 438 -9.44 -26.56 8.22
CA LEU A 438 -10.72 -26.16 8.81
C LEU A 438 -11.53 -25.30 7.84
N SER A 439 -10.87 -24.40 7.11
CA SER A 439 -11.52 -23.58 6.08
C SER A 439 -12.07 -24.43 4.93
N ILE A 440 -11.34 -25.47 4.51
CA ILE A 440 -11.86 -26.49 3.59
C ILE A 440 -13.07 -27.20 4.19
N ALA A 441 -12.93 -27.68 5.44
CA ALA A 441 -13.97 -28.44 6.13
C ALA A 441 -15.28 -27.67 6.26
N ALA A 442 -15.24 -26.35 6.50
CA ALA A 442 -16.42 -25.51 6.59
C ALA A 442 -17.28 -25.50 5.29
N GLY A 443 -16.68 -25.80 4.13
CA GLY A 443 -17.36 -25.86 2.83
C GLY A 443 -17.77 -27.26 2.36
N LEU A 444 -17.48 -28.34 3.11
CA LEU A 444 -17.79 -29.70 2.68
C LEU A 444 -19.28 -30.07 2.85
N ASP A 445 -19.73 -31.09 2.14
CA ASP A 445 -21.07 -31.68 2.31
C ASP A 445 -21.05 -32.79 3.38
N TYR A 446 -21.81 -32.58 4.45
CA TYR A 446 -21.89 -33.48 5.60
C TYR A 446 -23.16 -34.34 5.62
N GLY A 447 -23.64 -34.76 4.45
CA GLY A 447 -24.65 -35.80 4.34
C GLY A 447 -24.27 -37.13 5.02
N ASP A 448 -22.98 -37.44 5.17
CA ASP A 448 -22.50 -38.57 5.98
C ASP A 448 -22.50 -38.22 7.48
N GLU A 449 -23.50 -38.75 8.17
CA GLU A 449 -23.73 -38.53 9.59
C GLU A 449 -22.60 -39.05 10.49
N ILE A 450 -21.84 -40.07 10.06
CA ILE A 450 -20.71 -40.60 10.84
C ILE A 450 -19.58 -39.56 10.85
N GLY A 451 -19.20 -39.08 9.66
CA GLY A 451 -18.16 -38.06 9.51
C GLY A 451 -18.55 -36.73 10.15
N ARG A 452 -19.82 -36.34 10.02
CA ARG A 452 -20.36 -35.15 10.70
C ARG A 452 -20.20 -35.22 12.21
N ARG A 453 -20.64 -36.33 12.84
CA ARG A 453 -20.50 -36.52 14.30
C ARG A 453 -19.04 -36.56 14.74
N LYS A 454 -18.18 -37.25 14.00
CA LYS A 454 -16.75 -37.29 14.33
C LYS A 454 -16.14 -35.91 14.24
N THR A 455 -16.41 -35.15 13.17
CA THR A 455 -15.91 -33.77 13.01
C THR A 455 -16.36 -32.89 14.16
N VAL A 456 -17.66 -32.87 14.49
CA VAL A 456 -18.20 -32.10 15.62
C VAL A 456 -17.52 -32.45 16.93
N SER A 457 -17.26 -33.75 17.18
CA SER A 457 -16.51 -34.19 18.37
C SER A 457 -15.09 -33.60 18.39
N VAL A 458 -14.34 -33.71 17.28
CA VAL A 458 -12.97 -33.21 17.21
C VAL A 458 -12.91 -31.71 17.42
N ILE A 459 -13.78 -30.94 16.76
CA ILE A 459 -13.80 -29.48 16.90
C ILE A 459 -14.23 -29.07 18.31
N LYS A 460 -15.16 -29.81 18.94
CA LYS A 460 -15.49 -29.60 20.35
C LYS A 460 -14.24 -29.80 21.23
N ASP A 461 -13.54 -30.91 21.06
CA ASP A 461 -12.32 -31.23 21.84
C ASP A 461 -11.22 -30.17 21.65
N MET A 462 -11.11 -29.58 20.44
CA MET A 462 -10.21 -28.46 20.15
C MET A 462 -10.59 -27.20 20.92
N LEU A 463 -11.86 -26.79 20.82
CA LEU A 463 -12.36 -25.56 21.44
C LEU A 463 -12.40 -25.63 22.98
N THR A 464 -12.50 -26.83 23.56
CA THR A 464 -12.42 -27.05 25.01
C THR A 464 -10.97 -27.02 25.54
N HIS A 465 -9.93 -26.98 24.69
CA HIS A 465 -8.56 -26.96 25.18
C HIS A 465 -8.10 -25.54 25.57
N PRO A 466 -7.56 -25.30 26.78
CA PRO A 466 -7.15 -23.97 27.25
C PRO A 466 -5.89 -23.43 26.55
N GLY A 467 -5.12 -24.27 25.87
CA GLY A 467 -3.94 -23.89 25.09
C GLY A 467 -4.16 -23.73 23.58
N LEU A 468 -5.39 -23.92 23.05
CA LEU A 468 -5.64 -23.77 21.60
C LEU A 468 -5.22 -22.36 21.12
N PRO A 469 -4.44 -22.22 20.03
CA PRO A 469 -4.12 -20.93 19.42
C PRO A 469 -5.36 -20.12 19.06
N LEU A 470 -5.34 -18.81 19.32
CA LEU A 470 -6.51 -17.94 19.18
C LEU A 470 -6.99 -17.83 17.72
N ASP A 471 -6.07 -17.86 16.76
CA ASP A 471 -6.37 -17.77 15.32
C ASP A 471 -7.14 -18.99 14.79
N LEU A 472 -7.22 -20.09 15.56
CA LEU A 472 -8.00 -21.27 15.22
C LEU A 472 -9.46 -21.22 15.72
N ILE A 473 -9.80 -20.25 16.60
CA ILE A 473 -11.16 -20.14 17.13
C ILE A 473 -12.17 -19.89 16.00
N ASP A 474 -11.94 -18.88 15.17
CA ASP A 474 -12.86 -18.53 14.08
C ASP A 474 -13.01 -19.65 13.04
N PRO A 475 -11.94 -20.28 12.53
CA PRO A 475 -12.06 -21.46 11.66
C PRO A 475 -12.87 -22.60 12.29
N CYS A 476 -12.67 -22.88 13.59
CA CYS A 476 -13.45 -23.88 14.30
C CYS A 476 -14.95 -23.50 14.38
N MET A 477 -15.25 -22.22 14.61
CA MET A 477 -16.62 -21.71 14.66
C MET A 477 -17.34 -21.86 13.32
N GLU A 478 -16.66 -21.57 12.19
CA GLU A 478 -17.24 -21.76 10.85
C GLU A 478 -17.57 -23.22 10.57
N VAL A 479 -16.68 -24.15 10.94
CA VAL A 479 -16.96 -25.60 10.82
C VAL A 479 -18.17 -25.99 11.69
N MET A 480 -18.20 -25.58 12.96
CA MET A 480 -19.31 -25.90 13.87
C MET A 480 -20.65 -25.36 13.35
N ARG A 481 -20.64 -24.14 12.80
CA ARG A 481 -21.83 -23.50 12.21
C ARG A 481 -22.33 -24.26 11.00
N ALA A 482 -21.44 -24.73 10.12
CA ALA A 482 -21.83 -25.53 8.96
C ALA A 482 -22.42 -26.91 9.37
N MET A 483 -22.05 -27.45 10.54
CA MET A 483 -22.42 -28.80 10.97
C MET A 483 -23.70 -28.87 11.79
N LEU A 484 -24.03 -27.79 12.50
CA LEU A 484 -25.14 -27.76 13.44
C LEU A 484 -26.41 -27.27 12.74
N PRO A 485 -27.55 -27.96 12.94
CA PRO A 485 -28.75 -27.78 12.12
C PRO A 485 -29.50 -26.48 12.44
N SER A 486 -29.25 -25.88 13.60
CA SER A 486 -29.93 -24.66 14.04
C SER A 486 -28.99 -23.77 14.84
N GLU A 487 -29.25 -22.46 14.80
CA GLU A 487 -28.54 -21.48 15.61
C GLU A 487 -28.67 -21.79 17.11
N ARG A 488 -29.82 -22.30 17.56
CA ARG A 488 -30.04 -22.71 18.96
C ARG A 488 -29.14 -23.87 19.36
N ASP A 489 -28.96 -24.86 18.49
CA ASP A 489 -28.03 -25.97 18.76
C ASP A 489 -26.58 -25.50 18.75
N PHE A 490 -26.22 -24.60 17.83
CA PHE A 490 -24.92 -23.94 17.81
C PHE A 490 -24.64 -23.21 19.13
N ILE A 491 -25.54 -22.32 19.56
CA ILE A 491 -25.44 -21.63 20.84
C ILE A 491 -25.28 -22.64 21.97
N ARG A 492 -26.16 -23.66 22.06
CA ARG A 492 -26.11 -24.63 23.17
C ARG A 492 -24.77 -25.35 23.27
N VAL A 493 -24.23 -25.85 22.16
CA VAL A 493 -22.95 -26.58 22.16
C VAL A 493 -21.80 -25.65 22.53
N MET A 494 -21.79 -24.43 22.03
CA MET A 494 -20.73 -23.45 22.36
C MET A 494 -20.79 -23.00 23.82
N VAL A 495 -21.99 -22.81 24.35
CA VAL A 495 -22.24 -22.54 25.78
C VAL A 495 -21.72 -23.70 26.64
N GLU A 496 -21.97 -24.95 26.22
CA GLU A 496 -21.46 -26.14 26.92
C GLU A 496 -19.92 -26.14 26.96
N ILE A 497 -19.24 -25.78 25.87
CA ILE A 497 -17.77 -25.66 25.83
C ILE A 497 -17.27 -24.60 26.81
N VAL A 498 -17.94 -23.45 26.90
CA VAL A 498 -17.59 -22.38 27.84
C VAL A 498 -17.76 -22.83 29.30
N ILE A 499 -18.78 -23.65 29.60
CA ILE A 499 -18.95 -24.24 30.92
C ILE A 499 -17.83 -25.25 31.19
N ASP A 500 -17.60 -26.18 30.26
CA ASP A 500 -16.59 -27.23 30.37
C ASP A 500 -15.19 -26.61 30.68
N LEU A 501 -14.80 -25.56 29.95
CA LEU A 501 -13.54 -24.82 30.17
C LEU A 501 -13.42 -24.16 31.55
N ARG A 502 -14.53 -23.74 32.15
CA ARG A 502 -14.52 -23.05 33.46
C ARG A 502 -14.68 -24.01 34.63
N ASP A 503 -15.24 -25.18 34.39
CA ASP A 503 -15.39 -26.25 35.38
C ASP A 503 -14.09 -27.08 35.52
N GLU A 504 -13.29 -27.25 34.45
CA GLU A 504 -11.98 -27.95 34.50
C GLU A 504 -10.98 -27.29 35.47
N ASP A 505 -11.09 -25.98 35.68
CA ASP A 505 -10.30 -25.17 36.62
C ASP A 505 -10.67 -25.37 38.10
N GLU A 506 -11.85 -25.90 38.42
CA GLU A 506 -12.31 -26.07 39.81
C GLU A 506 -11.72 -27.34 40.48
N GLU A 507 -10.95 -28.17 39.77
CA GLU A 507 -10.27 -29.34 40.33
C GLU A 507 -8.89 -28.96 40.94
N GLU A 508 -8.86 -28.10 41.96
CA GLU A 508 -7.69 -27.98 42.84
C GLU A 508 -7.54 -29.22 43.76
N PRO A 509 -6.29 -29.59 44.14
CA PRO A 509 -5.95 -30.91 44.62
C PRO A 509 -6.61 -31.25 45.96
N VAL A 510 -7.03 -32.51 46.06
CA VAL A 510 -7.74 -33.10 47.20
C VAL A 510 -6.83 -33.23 48.43
N ASP A 511 -6.40 -32.12 49.03
CA ASP A 511 -5.58 -32.13 50.26
C ASP A 511 -6.04 -31.09 51.31
N ALA A 512 -7.31 -30.69 51.27
CA ALA A 512 -7.96 -29.95 52.36
C ALA A 512 -9.01 -30.80 53.09
N GLU A 513 -8.60 -31.28 54.27
CA GLU A 513 -9.43 -31.67 55.41
C GLU A 513 -10.16 -33.03 55.38
N ILE A 514 -9.39 -34.09 55.65
CA ILE A 514 -9.86 -35.18 56.53
C ILE A 514 -10.03 -34.61 57.94
N SER A 515 -11.18 -33.97 58.23
CA SER A 515 -11.63 -33.76 59.62
C SER A 515 -13.08 -33.28 59.70
N ALA A 516 -14.05 -34.21 59.61
CA ALA A 516 -15.24 -34.18 60.47
C ALA A 516 -16.07 -35.47 60.35
N SER A 517 -15.95 -36.30 61.39
CA SER A 517 -16.98 -37.14 62.03
C SER A 517 -18.08 -37.80 61.19
N PHE A 518 -18.10 -39.12 61.28
CA PHE A 518 -19.29 -39.99 61.19
C PHE A 518 -20.57 -39.34 61.75
N SER A 519 -21.62 -39.26 60.92
CA SER A 519 -22.98 -39.68 61.29
C SER A 519 -23.93 -39.73 60.07
N ASP A 520 -24.39 -40.95 59.79
CA ASP A 520 -25.74 -41.35 59.38
C ASP A 520 -26.36 -40.93 58.02
N ALA A 521 -27.16 -41.86 57.52
CA ALA A 521 -27.68 -41.99 56.18
C ALA A 521 -28.72 -40.92 55.78
N SER A 522 -28.47 -40.26 54.66
CA SER A 522 -29.48 -40.07 53.60
C SER A 522 -28.78 -39.59 52.33
N GLN A 523 -28.97 -40.31 51.23
CA GLN A 523 -28.65 -39.78 49.90
C GLN A 523 -29.63 -38.66 49.59
N PRO A 524 -29.12 -37.50 49.15
CA PRO A 524 -29.73 -36.82 48.03
C PRO A 524 -28.74 -36.86 46.87
N THR A 525 -29.19 -37.38 45.74
CA THR A 525 -28.59 -37.12 44.43
C THR A 525 -28.60 -35.61 44.20
N LEU A 526 -27.56 -34.90 44.63
CA LEU A 526 -27.31 -33.50 44.28
C LEU A 526 -26.92 -33.49 42.81
N ARG A 527 -27.93 -33.29 41.96
CA ARG A 527 -27.75 -32.86 40.58
C ARG A 527 -27.13 -31.46 40.67
N ARG A 528 -25.79 -31.36 40.61
CA ARG A 528 -25.06 -30.08 40.56
C ARG A 528 -25.67 -29.30 39.39
N GLU A 529 -26.44 -28.25 39.68
CA GLU A 529 -26.94 -27.35 38.65
C GLU A 529 -25.70 -26.76 37.99
N ARG A 530 -25.46 -27.08 36.71
CA ARG A 530 -24.35 -26.54 35.93
C ARG A 530 -24.52 -25.02 35.90
N SER A 531 -23.73 -24.33 36.71
CA SER A 531 -23.80 -22.91 36.96
C SER A 531 -22.61 -22.26 36.30
N PHE A 532 -22.83 -21.16 35.57
CA PHE A 532 -21.75 -20.38 34.99
C PHE A 532 -21.03 -19.52 36.05
N LYS A 533 -21.42 -19.56 37.33
CA LYS A 533 -20.68 -18.90 38.40
C LYS A 533 -19.56 -19.82 38.91
N ARG A 534 -18.32 -19.33 38.91
CA ARG A 534 -17.23 -19.97 39.67
C ARG A 534 -17.61 -19.99 41.15
N LEU A 535 -17.58 -21.18 41.75
CA LEU A 535 -17.90 -21.41 43.16
C LEU A 535 -16.65 -21.18 44.02
N GLY A 536 -16.23 -19.92 44.19
CA GLY A 536 -15.07 -19.59 45.03
C GLY A 536 -14.87 -18.09 45.19
N ASN A 537 -14.38 -17.68 46.37
CA ASN A 537 -14.11 -16.28 46.65
C ASN A 537 -12.78 -15.89 45.98
N ARG A 538 -12.82 -15.23 44.82
CA ARG A 538 -11.62 -14.86 44.03
C ARG A 538 -10.53 -14.15 44.83
N GLU A 539 -10.91 -13.40 45.87
CA GLU A 539 -10.00 -12.69 46.79
C GLU A 539 -9.15 -13.63 47.65
N GLU A 540 -9.59 -14.87 47.85
CA GLU A 540 -8.91 -15.91 48.65
C GLU A 540 -7.94 -16.78 47.80
N MET A 541 -8.00 -16.70 46.47
CA MET A 541 -7.10 -17.44 45.57
C MET A 541 -5.68 -16.85 45.58
N SER A 542 -4.68 -17.71 45.33
CA SER A 542 -3.30 -17.29 45.09
C SER A 542 -3.22 -16.36 43.87
N GLN A 543 -2.14 -15.60 43.76
CA GLN A 543 -1.95 -14.70 42.60
C GLN A 543 -1.89 -15.49 41.29
N GLU A 544 -1.12 -16.58 41.25
CA GLU A 544 -0.98 -17.46 40.08
C GLU A 544 -2.31 -18.11 39.68
N ALA A 545 -3.06 -18.66 40.64
CA ALA A 545 -4.37 -19.25 40.39
C ALA A 545 -5.39 -18.21 39.87
N ARG A 546 -5.28 -16.95 40.34
CA ARG A 546 -6.12 -15.85 39.85
C ARG A 546 -5.77 -15.45 38.42
N GLU A 547 -4.49 -15.41 38.08
CA GLU A 547 -4.02 -15.09 36.73
C GLU A 547 -4.43 -16.18 35.74
N ALA A 548 -4.28 -17.46 36.09
CA ALA A 548 -4.77 -18.59 35.30
C ALA A 548 -6.29 -18.54 35.07
N ALA A 549 -7.06 -18.29 36.14
CA ALA A 549 -8.51 -18.13 36.06
C ALA A 549 -8.94 -16.97 35.15
N ASP A 550 -8.18 -15.87 35.16
CA ASP A 550 -8.47 -14.70 34.33
C ASP A 550 -8.16 -14.98 32.85
N LEU A 551 -7.10 -15.73 32.54
CA LEU A 551 -6.83 -16.18 31.16
C LEU A 551 -7.95 -17.05 30.60
N ILE A 552 -8.50 -17.95 31.42
CA ILE A 552 -9.63 -18.80 31.03
C ILE A 552 -10.91 -17.98 30.85
N ASP A 553 -11.19 -17.03 31.72
CA ASP A 553 -12.33 -16.13 31.54
C ASP A 553 -12.17 -15.25 30.27
N ILE A 554 -10.96 -14.78 29.94
CA ILE A 554 -10.69 -14.06 28.67
C ILE A 554 -11.02 -14.97 27.48
N ARG A 555 -10.53 -16.22 27.48
CA ARG A 555 -10.80 -17.20 26.42
C ARG A 555 -12.29 -17.48 26.28
N CYS A 556 -12.99 -17.66 27.39
CA CYS A 556 -14.44 -17.87 27.40
C CYS A 556 -15.20 -16.67 26.81
N LEU A 557 -14.79 -15.45 27.14
CA LEU A 557 -15.35 -14.23 26.55
C LEU A 557 -15.08 -14.15 25.04
N MET A 558 -13.89 -14.53 24.59
CA MET A 558 -13.57 -14.59 23.15
C MET A 558 -14.42 -15.61 22.40
N LEU A 559 -14.60 -16.81 22.96
CA LEU A 559 -15.52 -17.81 22.42
C LEU A 559 -16.95 -17.29 22.37
N CYS A 560 -17.43 -16.64 23.45
CA CYS A 560 -18.76 -16.03 23.48
C CYS A 560 -18.91 -14.94 22.40
N ASN A 561 -17.90 -14.09 22.21
CA ASN A 561 -17.93 -13.06 21.17
C ASN A 561 -17.99 -13.69 19.78
N ALA A 562 -17.14 -14.68 19.50
CA ALA A 562 -17.13 -15.39 18.22
C ALA A 562 -18.48 -16.09 17.92
N VAL A 563 -19.17 -16.60 18.95
CA VAL A 563 -20.54 -17.11 18.82
C VAL A 563 -21.52 -15.99 18.49
N LEU A 564 -21.51 -14.92 19.29
CA LEU A 564 -22.47 -13.83 19.18
C LEU A 564 -22.35 -13.05 17.86
N GLU A 565 -21.15 -12.97 17.27
CA GLU A 565 -20.94 -12.41 15.92
C GLU A 565 -21.63 -13.20 14.80
N ARG A 566 -22.01 -14.45 15.07
CA ARG A 566 -22.64 -15.37 14.10
C ARG A 566 -24.12 -15.63 14.38
N VAL A 567 -24.66 -15.09 15.47
CA VAL A 567 -26.05 -15.24 15.91
C VAL A 567 -26.88 -14.08 15.37
N ASN A 568 -27.99 -14.40 14.71
CA ASN A 568 -28.91 -13.41 14.12
C ASN A 568 -30.32 -13.47 14.72
N GLY A 569 -30.66 -14.52 15.48
CA GLY A 569 -31.94 -14.66 16.16
C GLY A 569 -32.11 -13.69 17.35
N SER A 570 -33.35 -13.51 17.80
CA SER A 570 -33.60 -12.68 18.98
C SER A 570 -32.97 -13.32 20.23
N PHE A 571 -32.40 -12.47 21.08
CA PHE A 571 -31.88 -12.89 22.39
C PHE A 571 -32.97 -13.55 23.26
N GLU A 572 -34.21 -13.05 23.18
CA GLU A 572 -35.32 -13.53 24.03
C GLU A 572 -35.73 -14.98 23.72
N ASP A 573 -35.38 -15.47 22.54
CA ASP A 573 -35.67 -16.83 22.11
C ASP A 573 -34.67 -17.87 22.66
N ASN A 574 -33.60 -17.41 23.33
CA ASN A 574 -32.46 -18.24 23.73
C ASN A 574 -32.10 -18.10 25.22
N SER A 575 -32.73 -18.91 26.08
CA SER A 575 -32.48 -18.91 27.53
C SER A 575 -31.04 -19.24 27.94
N THR A 576 -30.27 -19.92 27.09
CA THR A 576 -28.85 -20.24 27.31
C THR A 576 -27.97 -19.00 27.25
N LEU A 577 -28.29 -18.03 26.38
CA LEU A 577 -27.55 -16.77 26.30
C LEU A 577 -27.75 -15.91 27.56
N GLN A 578 -28.94 -15.98 28.17
CA GLN A 578 -29.21 -15.30 29.45
C GLN A 578 -28.25 -15.78 30.55
N GLY A 579 -27.98 -17.09 30.63
CA GLY A 579 -27.03 -17.65 31.60
C GLY A 579 -25.61 -17.10 31.41
N ILE A 580 -25.11 -17.13 30.17
CA ILE A 580 -23.79 -16.54 29.84
C ILE A 580 -23.74 -15.05 30.18
N LEU A 581 -24.81 -14.31 29.87
CA LEU A 581 -24.88 -12.88 30.13
C LEU A 581 -24.76 -12.57 31.62
N ASP A 582 -25.57 -13.22 32.45
CA ASP A 582 -25.68 -12.93 33.88
C ASP A 582 -24.45 -13.38 34.68
N ASP A 583 -23.83 -14.48 34.27
CA ASP A 583 -22.82 -15.15 35.08
C ASP A 583 -21.38 -14.97 34.57
N LEU A 584 -21.19 -14.60 33.29
CA LEU A 584 -19.87 -14.33 32.70
C LEU A 584 -19.73 -12.90 32.20
N ILE A 585 -20.59 -12.44 31.28
CA ILE A 585 -20.41 -11.14 30.60
C ILE A 585 -20.59 -9.97 31.59
N ILE A 586 -21.74 -9.88 32.28
CA ILE A 586 -22.04 -8.75 33.19
C ILE A 586 -21.00 -8.64 34.33
N PRO A 587 -20.63 -9.74 35.03
CA PRO A 587 -19.57 -9.67 36.03
C PRO A 587 -18.23 -9.22 35.46
N SER A 588 -17.91 -9.64 34.23
CA SER A 588 -16.64 -9.30 33.57
C SER A 588 -16.54 -7.83 33.17
N VAL A 589 -17.66 -7.16 32.84
CA VAL A 589 -17.67 -5.70 32.61
C VAL A 589 -17.24 -4.91 33.85
N GLN A 590 -17.49 -5.45 35.05
CA GLN A 590 -17.15 -4.77 36.31
C GLN A 590 -15.69 -5.01 36.74
N ARG A 591 -14.95 -5.88 36.04
CA ARG A 591 -13.54 -6.20 36.32
C ARG A 591 -12.64 -4.97 36.13
N ARG A 592 -11.49 -5.00 36.80
CA ARG A 592 -10.48 -3.91 36.75
C ARG A 592 -9.50 -4.12 35.60
N GLU A 593 -9.29 -5.37 35.22
CA GLU A 593 -8.40 -5.81 34.17
C GLU A 593 -8.98 -5.37 32.81
N PHE A 594 -8.25 -4.51 32.09
CA PHE A 594 -8.78 -3.86 30.89
C PHE A 594 -9.14 -4.83 29.78
N ILE A 595 -8.35 -5.90 29.58
CA ILE A 595 -8.59 -6.90 28.53
C ILE A 595 -9.90 -7.66 28.79
N LEU A 596 -10.12 -8.14 30.02
CA LEU A 596 -11.37 -8.79 30.42
C LEU A 596 -12.57 -7.86 30.22
N ARG A 597 -12.45 -6.63 30.71
CA ARG A 597 -13.50 -5.62 30.58
C ARG A 597 -13.80 -5.30 29.11
N GLU A 598 -12.78 -5.15 28.27
CA GLU A 598 -12.91 -4.91 26.82
C GLU A 598 -13.69 -6.04 26.15
N LYS A 599 -13.26 -7.31 26.32
CA LYS A 599 -13.95 -8.46 25.71
C LYS A 599 -15.38 -8.62 26.22
N ALA A 600 -15.64 -8.32 27.49
CA ALA A 600 -16.98 -8.35 28.05
C ALA A 600 -17.88 -7.22 27.52
N LEU A 601 -17.33 -6.02 27.30
CA LEU A 601 -18.08 -4.91 26.68
C LEU A 601 -18.43 -5.23 25.22
N THR A 602 -17.54 -5.89 24.47
CA THR A 602 -17.86 -6.43 23.14
C THR A 602 -19.02 -7.42 23.22
N GLY A 603 -18.95 -8.41 24.11
CA GLY A 603 -20.03 -9.39 24.29
C GLY A 603 -21.36 -8.76 24.67
N LEU A 604 -21.38 -7.79 25.59
CA LEU A 604 -22.57 -7.04 25.96
C LEU A 604 -23.12 -6.23 24.77
N GLY A 605 -22.24 -5.66 23.95
CA GLY A 605 -22.59 -4.95 22.72
C GLY A 605 -23.24 -5.87 21.69
N LEU A 606 -22.66 -7.03 21.45
CA LEU A 606 -23.21 -8.05 20.54
C LEU A 606 -24.57 -8.58 21.03
N CYS A 607 -24.71 -8.88 22.33
CA CYS A 607 -26.02 -9.21 22.91
C CYS A 607 -27.04 -8.07 22.71
N SER A 608 -26.61 -6.82 22.85
CA SER A 608 -27.47 -5.65 22.66
C SER A 608 -27.93 -5.50 21.19
N LEU A 609 -27.12 -5.88 20.20
CA LEU A 609 -27.50 -5.86 18.78
C LEU A 609 -28.66 -6.81 18.45
N ILE A 610 -28.82 -7.90 19.21
CA ILE A 610 -29.92 -8.86 19.06
C ILE A 610 -31.00 -8.73 20.16
N ALA A 611 -30.93 -7.71 21.01
CA ALA A 611 -31.86 -7.47 22.12
C ALA A 611 -32.19 -5.98 22.32
N LYS A 612 -33.25 -5.49 21.69
CA LYS A 612 -33.64 -4.07 21.69
C LYS A 612 -33.72 -3.44 23.09
N LYS A 613 -34.38 -4.11 24.05
CA LYS A 613 -34.51 -3.58 25.42
C LYS A 613 -33.16 -3.47 26.13
N MET A 614 -32.28 -4.44 25.88
CA MET A 614 -30.93 -4.44 26.44
C MET A 614 -30.13 -3.29 25.87
N ALA A 615 -30.15 -3.08 24.54
CA ALA A 615 -29.49 -1.95 23.89
C ALA A 615 -29.86 -0.60 24.51
N LEU A 616 -31.15 -0.36 24.73
CA LEU A 616 -31.62 0.89 25.35
C LEU A 616 -31.21 1.01 26.83
N GLY A 617 -31.18 -0.11 27.56
CA GLY A 617 -30.78 -0.14 28.97
C GLY A 617 -29.26 0.00 29.18
N SER A 618 -28.44 -0.53 28.27
CA SER A 618 -26.98 -0.53 28.34
C SER A 618 -26.34 0.69 27.67
N PHE A 619 -27.07 1.45 26.86
CA PHE A 619 -26.51 2.60 26.13
C PHE A 619 -25.81 3.63 27.04
N GLN A 620 -26.38 3.93 28.21
CA GLN A 620 -25.80 4.87 29.16
C GLN A 620 -24.47 4.35 29.74
N LEU A 621 -24.34 3.03 29.94
CA LEU A 621 -23.10 2.40 30.38
C LEU A 621 -22.01 2.61 29.32
N PHE A 622 -22.29 2.28 28.06
CA PHE A 622 -21.34 2.48 26.97
C PHE A 622 -20.96 3.94 26.80
N SER A 623 -21.92 4.85 26.91
CA SER A 623 -21.68 6.31 26.86
C SER A 623 -20.75 6.78 27.98
N ASN A 624 -20.93 6.26 29.21
CA ASN A 624 -20.09 6.60 30.34
C ASN A 624 -18.66 6.04 30.18
N GLU A 625 -18.50 4.80 29.73
CA GLU A 625 -17.18 4.21 29.45
C GLU A 625 -16.49 4.97 28.31
N CYS A 626 -17.21 5.38 27.26
CA CYS A 626 -16.66 6.15 26.15
C CYS A 626 -16.01 7.49 26.59
N LEU A 627 -16.55 8.11 27.65
CA LEU A 627 -16.06 9.39 28.16
C LEU A 627 -14.92 9.26 29.18
N ARG A 628 -14.81 8.11 29.87
CA ARG A 628 -13.99 7.99 31.09
C ARG A 628 -12.95 6.88 31.03
N ALA A 629 -13.13 5.89 30.16
CA ALA A 629 -12.24 4.73 30.07
C ALA A 629 -10.95 5.07 29.28
N PRO A 630 -9.89 4.25 29.41
CA PRO A 630 -8.74 4.30 28.53
C PRO A 630 -9.09 4.03 27.06
N ASP A 631 -8.23 4.47 26.14
CA ASP A 631 -8.48 4.42 24.69
C ASP A 631 -8.84 3.03 24.14
N PRO A 632 -8.22 1.90 24.55
CA PRO A 632 -8.63 0.57 24.06
C PRO A 632 -10.10 0.22 24.35
N ILE A 633 -10.61 0.63 25.53
CA ILE A 633 -12.01 0.45 25.89
C ILE A 633 -12.87 1.45 25.11
N ARG A 634 -12.44 2.71 24.98
CA ARG A 634 -13.15 3.75 24.20
C ARG A 634 -13.37 3.32 22.75
N VAL A 635 -12.35 2.76 22.10
CA VAL A 635 -12.40 2.19 20.74
C VAL A 635 -13.52 1.15 20.66
N THR A 636 -13.55 0.20 21.60
CA THR A 636 -14.56 -0.87 21.63
C THR A 636 -15.97 -0.32 21.82
N VAL A 637 -16.19 0.52 22.84
CA VAL A 637 -17.54 1.04 23.13
C VAL A 637 -18.03 2.03 22.09
N LEU A 638 -17.15 2.77 21.40
CA LEU A 638 -17.53 3.62 20.28
C LEU A 638 -18.07 2.81 19.12
N ARG A 639 -17.40 1.70 18.75
CA ARG A 639 -17.92 0.76 17.74
C ARG A 639 -19.32 0.27 18.13
N VAL A 640 -19.48 -0.20 19.38
CA VAL A 640 -20.77 -0.63 19.91
C VAL A 640 -21.82 0.49 19.84
N ILE A 641 -21.51 1.71 20.28
CA ILE A 641 -22.43 2.85 20.23
C ILE A 641 -22.91 3.11 18.80
N PHE A 642 -22.00 3.16 17.83
CA PHE A 642 -22.35 3.38 16.42
C PHE A 642 -23.21 2.24 15.88
N ASP A 643 -22.87 0.99 16.16
CA ASP A 643 -23.63 -0.17 15.69
C ASP A 643 -25.03 -0.23 16.32
N LEU A 644 -25.18 0.09 17.61
CA LEU A 644 -26.48 0.15 18.28
C LEU A 644 -27.37 1.26 17.71
N ILE A 645 -26.80 2.44 17.43
CA ILE A 645 -27.55 3.54 16.80
C ILE A 645 -27.98 3.15 15.39
N LEU A 646 -27.11 2.53 14.58
CA LEU A 646 -27.45 2.08 13.23
C LEU A 646 -28.49 0.96 13.23
N MET A 647 -28.39 0.02 14.17
CA MET A 647 -29.32 -1.11 14.29
C MET A 647 -30.72 -0.67 14.73
N TYR A 648 -30.79 0.28 15.68
CA TYR A 648 -32.05 0.76 16.27
C TYR A 648 -32.28 2.24 15.99
N GLU A 649 -32.04 2.68 14.76
CA GLU A 649 -32.12 4.09 14.32
C GLU A 649 -33.32 4.84 14.93
N THR A 650 -34.53 4.32 14.72
CA THR A 650 -35.78 4.98 15.15
C THR A 650 -35.95 5.10 16.66
N GLU A 651 -35.15 4.36 17.43
CA GLU A 651 -35.17 4.45 18.89
C GLU A 651 -34.27 5.56 19.44
N PHE A 652 -33.18 5.85 18.72
CA PHE A 652 -32.17 6.84 19.09
C PHE A 652 -32.39 8.19 18.39
N PHE A 653 -32.81 8.17 17.12
CA PHE A 653 -33.12 9.33 16.29
C PHE A 653 -34.59 9.29 15.80
N GLY A 654 -35.22 10.46 15.64
CA GLY A 654 -36.57 10.59 15.06
C GLY A 654 -37.74 10.53 16.04
N LYS A 655 -37.48 10.40 17.36
CA LYS A 655 -38.53 10.49 18.40
C LYS A 655 -38.85 11.92 18.82
N SER A 656 -37.83 12.78 18.91
CA SER A 656 -37.95 14.19 19.31
C SER A 656 -36.69 14.94 18.91
N GLU A 657 -36.85 16.13 18.31
CA GLU A 657 -35.74 17.01 17.95
C GLU A 657 -34.79 17.30 19.13
N GLU A 658 -35.31 17.35 20.36
CA GLU A 658 -34.49 17.58 21.56
C GLU A 658 -33.56 16.39 21.87
N MET A 659 -34.04 15.17 21.68
CA MET A 659 -33.25 13.95 21.91
C MET A 659 -32.18 13.78 20.84
N ASP A 660 -32.57 13.99 19.58
CA ASP A 660 -31.69 13.95 18.42
C ASP A 660 -30.54 14.97 18.59
N SER A 661 -30.88 16.21 18.99
CA SER A 661 -29.89 17.26 19.24
C SER A 661 -28.93 16.92 20.39
N ARG A 662 -29.42 16.31 21.49
CA ARG A 662 -28.59 15.89 22.61
C ARG A 662 -27.60 14.79 22.22
N LEU A 663 -28.06 13.78 21.48
CA LEU A 663 -27.21 12.67 21.05
C LEU A 663 -26.16 13.15 20.05
N THR A 664 -26.55 13.97 19.07
CA THR A 664 -25.59 14.60 18.14
C THR A 664 -24.57 15.45 18.90
N THR A 665 -25.01 16.26 19.87
CA THR A 665 -24.10 17.09 20.68
C THR A 665 -23.12 16.23 21.50
N PHE A 666 -23.59 15.14 22.09
CA PHE A 666 -22.74 14.19 22.81
C PHE A 666 -21.65 13.62 21.89
N LEU A 667 -22.02 13.13 20.71
CA LEU A 667 -21.07 12.56 19.76
C LEU A 667 -20.05 13.60 19.25
N LEU A 668 -20.52 14.80 18.90
CA LEU A 668 -19.65 15.89 18.46
C LEU A 668 -18.68 16.31 19.57
N SER A 669 -19.12 16.33 20.83
CA SER A 669 -18.25 16.67 21.96
C SER A 669 -17.09 15.68 22.15
N ILE A 670 -17.30 14.39 21.80
CA ILE A 670 -16.22 13.39 21.83
C ILE A 670 -15.18 13.70 20.74
N MET A 671 -15.63 14.02 19.53
CA MET A 671 -14.74 14.38 18.42
C MET A 671 -13.97 15.67 18.72
N GLU A 672 -14.65 16.71 19.21
CA GLU A 672 -14.02 17.99 19.58
C GLU A 672 -12.98 17.79 20.69
N ALA A 673 -13.30 16.99 21.71
CA ALA A 673 -12.36 16.66 22.77
C ALA A 673 -11.15 15.87 22.27
N GLU A 674 -11.34 14.94 21.32
CA GLU A 674 -10.24 14.14 20.76
C GLU A 674 -9.32 14.98 19.85
N LEU A 675 -9.89 15.80 18.97
CA LEU A 675 -9.12 16.73 18.12
C LEU A 675 -8.37 17.77 18.96
N GLY A 676 -8.88 18.15 20.14
CA GLY A 676 -8.22 19.10 21.04
C GLY A 676 -7.09 18.52 21.89
N LYS A 677 -6.77 17.22 21.79
CA LYS A 677 -5.65 16.61 22.52
C LYS A 677 -4.32 16.91 21.83
N ASN A 678 -3.25 17.04 22.61
CA ASN A 678 -1.88 17.11 22.07
C ASN A 678 -1.51 15.86 21.27
N GLU A 679 -1.95 14.69 21.74
CA GLU A 679 -1.75 13.39 21.09
C GLU A 679 -3.13 12.73 20.91
N PRO A 680 -3.81 12.99 19.79
CA PRO A 680 -5.10 12.38 19.51
C PRO A 680 -4.95 10.90 19.15
N SER A 681 -5.91 10.07 19.59
CA SER A 681 -5.94 8.67 19.18
C SER A 681 -6.39 8.54 17.73
N PRO A 682 -5.55 8.00 16.82
CA PRO A 682 -5.89 7.90 15.41
C PRO A 682 -7.07 6.94 15.17
N GLU A 683 -7.16 5.86 15.95
CA GLU A 683 -8.23 4.86 15.83
C GLU A 683 -9.59 5.42 16.27
N ILE A 684 -9.62 6.20 17.37
CA ILE A 684 -10.85 6.85 17.84
C ILE A 684 -11.36 7.86 16.81
N LEU A 685 -10.46 8.70 16.27
CA LEU A 685 -10.82 9.65 15.22
C LEU A 685 -11.33 8.94 13.95
N ALA A 686 -10.72 7.81 13.57
CA ALA A 686 -11.17 7.02 12.44
C ALA A 686 -12.59 6.48 12.67
N ILE A 687 -12.87 5.88 13.84
CA ILE A 687 -14.19 5.35 14.19
C ILE A 687 -15.25 6.45 14.18
N LEU A 688 -14.96 7.61 14.77
CA LEU A 688 -15.86 8.77 14.76
C LEU A 688 -16.14 9.26 13.34
N CYS A 689 -15.10 9.41 12.53
CA CYS A 689 -15.22 9.85 11.13
C CYS A 689 -16.06 8.87 10.30
N ILE A 690 -15.79 7.56 10.44
CA ILE A 690 -16.53 6.50 9.75
C ILE A 690 -17.99 6.48 10.21
N GLY A 691 -18.24 6.55 11.53
CA GLY A 691 -19.57 6.56 12.11
C GLY A 691 -20.41 7.75 11.67
N PHE A 692 -19.87 8.98 11.75
CA PHE A 692 -20.55 10.19 11.26
C PHE A 692 -20.79 10.14 9.76
N SER A 693 -19.81 9.64 9.00
CA SER A 693 -19.96 9.44 7.55
C SER A 693 -21.11 8.49 7.23
N LYS A 694 -21.25 7.39 7.96
CA LYS A 694 -22.37 6.44 7.82
C LYS A 694 -23.71 7.11 8.17
N PHE A 695 -23.80 7.82 9.29
CA PHE A 695 -25.03 8.52 9.68
C PHE A 695 -25.50 9.53 8.63
N LEU A 696 -24.59 10.35 8.11
CA LEU A 696 -24.92 11.35 7.09
C LEU A 696 -25.26 10.69 5.74
N LEU A 697 -24.52 9.67 5.30
CA LEU A 697 -24.79 8.98 4.03
C LEU A 697 -26.12 8.22 4.04
N LEU A 698 -26.46 7.58 5.15
CA LEU A 698 -27.71 6.84 5.31
C LEU A 698 -28.91 7.76 5.59
N GLY A 699 -28.65 9.03 5.94
CA GLY A 699 -29.69 10.00 6.27
C GLY A 699 -30.27 9.86 7.69
N VAL A 700 -29.59 9.10 8.57
CA VAL A 700 -29.92 8.93 9.99
C VAL A 700 -29.84 10.26 10.74
N VAL A 701 -28.81 11.05 10.41
CA VAL A 701 -28.56 12.38 10.97
C VAL A 701 -28.49 13.38 9.83
N ASP A 702 -29.10 14.55 10.05
CA ASP A 702 -29.11 15.67 9.10
C ASP A 702 -28.57 16.97 9.72
N ASP A 703 -27.62 16.87 10.64
CA ASP A 703 -27.06 18.04 11.34
C ASP A 703 -25.87 18.63 10.56
N PRO A 704 -25.96 19.91 10.10
CA PRO A 704 -24.85 20.58 9.42
C PRO A 704 -23.56 20.67 10.24
N LYS A 705 -23.65 20.67 11.59
CA LYS A 705 -22.47 20.71 12.46
C LYS A 705 -21.64 19.44 12.35
N MET A 706 -22.27 18.28 12.16
CA MET A 706 -21.55 17.03 11.96
C MET A 706 -20.79 17.03 10.64
N LEU A 707 -21.41 17.54 9.58
CA LEU A 707 -20.76 17.70 8.28
C LEU A 707 -19.57 18.69 8.35
N LEU A 708 -19.74 19.80 9.06
CA LEU A 708 -18.68 20.77 9.33
C LEU A 708 -17.52 20.14 10.14
N CYS A 709 -17.84 19.36 11.17
CA CYS A 709 -16.86 18.67 12.01
C CYS A 709 -16.00 17.68 11.19
N LEU A 710 -16.63 16.87 10.32
CA LEU A 710 -15.91 16.00 9.39
C LEU A 710 -14.99 16.78 8.45
N LEU A 711 -15.43 17.96 8.00
CA LEU A 711 -14.67 18.78 7.10
C LEU A 711 -13.40 19.35 7.77
N VAL A 712 -13.55 19.82 9.01
CA VAL A 712 -12.44 20.29 9.85
C VAL A 712 -11.47 19.14 10.10
N ALA A 713 -11.97 17.96 10.48
CA ALA A 713 -11.15 16.77 10.67
C ALA A 713 -10.43 16.35 9.39
N TYR A 714 -11.05 16.54 8.22
CA TYR A 714 -10.41 16.23 6.95
C TYR A 714 -9.23 17.13 6.63
N VAL A 715 -9.20 18.38 7.11
CA VAL A 715 -8.11 19.31 6.80
C VAL A 715 -7.13 19.52 7.96
N SER A 716 -7.54 19.27 9.20
CA SER A 716 -6.80 19.55 10.44
C SER A 716 -5.34 19.03 10.42
N PRO A 717 -4.38 19.78 11.04
CA PRO A 717 -3.02 19.30 11.22
C PRO A 717 -2.94 18.00 12.04
N ASP A 718 -3.84 17.83 13.01
CA ASP A 718 -3.89 16.69 13.95
C ASP A 718 -4.20 15.36 13.24
N THR A 719 -4.78 15.43 12.04
CA THR A 719 -5.18 14.26 11.25
C THR A 719 -4.31 14.04 10.01
N VAL A 720 -3.25 14.83 9.78
CA VAL A 720 -2.37 14.67 8.61
C VAL A 720 -1.74 13.29 8.55
N GLY A 721 -1.29 12.77 9.70
CA GLY A 721 -0.71 11.42 9.80
C GLY A 721 -1.72 10.29 9.73
N ASN A 722 -3.02 10.57 9.91
CA ASN A 722 -4.06 9.56 9.99
C ASN A 722 -4.66 9.24 8.60
N GLN A 723 -4.05 8.28 7.91
CA GLN A 723 -4.48 7.89 6.56
C GLN A 723 -5.88 7.29 6.51
N GLU A 724 -6.34 6.61 7.57
CA GLU A 724 -7.68 6.02 7.61
C GLU A 724 -8.75 7.12 7.60
N VAL A 725 -8.59 8.16 8.43
CA VAL A 725 -9.44 9.36 8.43
C VAL A 725 -9.39 10.05 7.05
N ARG A 726 -8.19 10.30 6.52
CA ARG A 726 -8.03 11.01 5.24
C ARG A 726 -8.69 10.26 4.08
N GLN A 727 -8.53 8.94 4.02
CA GLN A 727 -9.13 8.12 2.97
C GLN A 727 -10.64 7.99 3.14
N CYS A 728 -11.12 7.75 4.36
CA CYS A 728 -12.55 7.70 4.68
C CYS A 728 -13.24 8.98 4.24
N LEU A 729 -12.74 10.14 4.65
CA LEU A 729 -13.37 11.43 4.39
C LEU A 729 -13.26 11.86 2.93
N SER A 730 -12.13 11.58 2.27
CA SER A 730 -11.99 11.80 0.83
C SER A 730 -13.04 11.01 0.02
N PHE A 731 -13.25 9.73 0.37
CA PHE A 731 -14.31 8.92 -0.24
C PHE A 731 -15.71 9.43 0.15
N PHE A 732 -15.94 9.74 1.42
CA PHE A 732 -17.21 10.21 1.94
C PHE A 732 -17.66 11.48 1.24
N PHE A 733 -16.87 12.55 1.18
CA PHE A 733 -17.32 13.82 0.59
C PHE A 733 -17.64 13.69 -0.90
N MET A 734 -16.85 12.90 -1.64
CA MET A 734 -17.13 12.57 -3.04
C MET A 734 -18.44 11.77 -3.18
N ARG A 735 -18.68 10.77 -2.34
CA ARG A 735 -19.90 9.95 -2.43
C ARG A 735 -21.13 10.68 -1.91
N TYR A 736 -21.02 11.41 -0.80
CA TYR A 736 -22.09 12.17 -0.16
C TYR A 736 -22.64 13.24 -1.11
N SER A 737 -21.74 14.01 -1.74
CA SER A 737 -22.12 15.05 -2.71
C SER A 737 -22.80 14.51 -3.96
N THR A 738 -22.53 13.27 -4.37
CA THR A 738 -23.09 12.66 -5.57
C THR A 738 -24.28 11.73 -5.29
N ALA A 739 -24.51 11.37 -4.03
CA ALA A 739 -25.60 10.46 -3.65
C ALA A 739 -27.00 11.09 -3.79
N HIS A 740 -27.16 12.38 -3.47
CA HIS A 740 -28.46 13.06 -3.53
C HIS A 740 -28.32 14.59 -3.66
N PRO A 741 -29.18 15.30 -4.43
CA PRO A 741 -29.10 16.77 -4.57
C PRO A 741 -29.11 17.54 -3.24
N ARG A 742 -29.97 17.13 -2.30
CA ARG A 742 -30.01 17.71 -0.93
C ARG A 742 -28.65 17.71 -0.22
N ASN A 743 -27.79 16.74 -0.46
CA ASN A 743 -26.47 16.67 0.16
C ASN A 743 -25.53 17.77 -0.37
N LYS A 744 -25.66 18.14 -1.66
CA LYS A 744 -24.96 19.31 -2.22
C LYS A 744 -25.44 20.59 -1.56
N THR A 745 -26.75 20.76 -1.41
CA THR A 745 -27.35 21.91 -0.70
C THR A 745 -26.86 22.02 0.74
N ARG A 746 -26.73 20.89 1.44
CA ARG A 746 -26.18 20.86 2.80
C ARG A 746 -24.71 21.23 2.84
N LEU A 747 -23.88 20.68 1.95
CA LEU A 747 -22.46 21.08 1.83
C LEU A 747 -22.31 22.59 1.55
N GLN A 748 -23.17 23.15 0.70
CA GLN A 748 -23.18 24.59 0.42
C GLN A 748 -23.55 25.39 1.68
N SER A 749 -24.53 24.92 2.45
CA SER A 749 -25.01 25.63 3.65
C SER A 749 -23.91 25.85 4.71
N ILE A 750 -22.92 24.95 4.77
CA ILE A 750 -21.79 25.01 5.70
C ILE A 750 -20.53 25.63 5.11
N PHE A 751 -20.47 25.91 3.81
CA PHE A 751 -19.25 26.30 3.10
C PHE A 751 -18.53 27.48 3.76
N ILE A 752 -19.25 28.58 4.01
CA ILE A 752 -18.64 29.81 4.55
C ILE A 752 -18.13 29.59 5.97
N SER A 753 -18.91 28.93 6.82
CA SER A 753 -18.52 28.62 8.20
C SER A 753 -17.31 27.70 8.25
N ALA A 754 -17.28 26.70 7.37
CA ALA A 754 -16.13 25.84 7.16
C ALA A 754 -14.89 26.63 6.74
N PHE A 755 -15.02 27.45 5.71
CA PHE A 755 -13.89 28.18 5.15
C PHE A 755 -13.30 29.16 6.16
N ASP A 756 -14.13 29.91 6.89
CA ASP A 756 -13.68 30.80 7.98
C ASP A 756 -12.94 30.03 9.09
N MET A 757 -13.49 28.89 9.52
CA MET A 757 -12.84 28.06 10.55
C MET A 757 -11.49 27.51 10.09
N ILE A 758 -11.38 27.10 8.83
CA ILE A 758 -10.15 26.58 8.23
C ILE A 758 -9.10 27.68 8.05
N LEU A 759 -9.51 28.89 7.65
CA LEU A 759 -8.62 30.05 7.56
C LEU A 759 -8.04 30.39 8.93
N ARG A 760 -8.88 30.46 9.98
CA ARG A 760 -8.41 30.72 11.35
C ARG A 760 -7.45 29.65 11.84
N MET A 761 -7.74 28.37 11.54
CA MET A 761 -6.86 27.26 11.88
C MET A 761 -5.51 27.35 11.15
N ASN A 762 -5.51 27.80 9.88
CA ASN A 762 -4.28 28.03 9.12
C ASN A 762 -3.45 29.18 9.71
N GLU A 763 -4.10 30.28 10.11
CA GLU A 763 -3.44 31.41 10.76
C GLU A 763 -2.84 31.07 12.13
N SER A 764 -3.34 30.02 12.79
CA SER A 764 -2.90 29.58 14.12
C SER A 764 -1.99 28.35 14.11
N LEU A 765 -1.41 27.97 12.96
CA LEU A 765 -0.49 26.83 12.89
C LEU A 765 0.82 27.12 13.63
N ASP A 766 1.28 26.15 14.41
CA ASP A 766 2.60 26.18 15.04
C ASP A 766 3.72 25.84 14.02
N ASP A 767 4.95 26.24 14.33
CA ASP A 767 6.13 25.95 13.50
C ASP A 767 6.30 24.44 13.27
N GLY A 768 6.19 24.01 12.01
CA GLY A 768 6.34 22.60 11.60
C GLY A 768 5.03 21.83 11.45
N GLN A 769 3.88 22.42 11.84
CA GLN A 769 2.57 21.85 11.52
C GLN A 769 2.24 22.08 10.03
N THR A 770 1.54 21.12 9.44
CA THR A 770 1.02 21.24 8.08
C THR A 770 -0.46 20.87 8.07
N MET A 771 -1.22 21.45 7.16
CA MET A 771 -2.63 21.13 6.97
C MET A 771 -2.97 21.23 5.48
N VAL A 772 -4.18 20.83 5.08
CA VAL A 772 -4.62 21.10 3.70
C VAL A 772 -4.78 22.60 3.53
N ALA A 773 -4.13 23.14 2.51
CA ALA A 773 -4.16 24.57 2.22
C ALA A 773 -5.61 25.06 2.00
N PRO A 774 -6.02 26.22 2.55
CA PRO A 774 -7.36 26.77 2.38
C PRO A 774 -7.76 26.90 0.90
N GLU A 775 -6.82 27.26 0.02
CA GLU A 775 -7.03 27.30 -1.43
C GLU A 775 -7.49 25.96 -1.96
N LYS A 776 -6.76 24.89 -1.62
CA LYS A 776 -7.04 23.55 -2.10
C LYS A 776 -8.38 23.07 -1.56
N MET A 777 -8.71 23.44 -0.34
CA MET A 777 -9.98 23.09 0.25
C MET A 777 -11.16 23.82 -0.43
N GLY A 778 -10.99 25.11 -0.73
CA GLY A 778 -11.95 25.88 -1.51
C GLY A 778 -12.27 25.23 -2.86
N GLU A 779 -11.23 24.80 -3.59
CA GLU A 779 -11.38 24.04 -4.85
C GLU A 779 -12.17 22.73 -4.67
N MET A 780 -11.90 21.99 -3.59
CA MET A 780 -12.58 20.71 -3.33
C MET A 780 -14.05 20.91 -2.99
N LEU A 781 -14.38 21.88 -2.14
CA LEU A 781 -15.77 22.21 -1.81
C LEU A 781 -16.54 22.69 -3.03
N LEU A 782 -15.94 23.52 -3.87
CA LEU A 782 -16.53 23.94 -5.14
C LEU A 782 -16.87 22.74 -6.02
N SER A 783 -15.89 21.85 -6.22
CA SER A 783 -16.06 20.64 -7.02
C SER A 783 -17.20 19.77 -6.49
N TRP A 784 -17.27 19.53 -5.17
CA TRP A 784 -18.33 18.71 -4.58
C TRP A 784 -19.72 19.36 -4.67
N THR A 785 -19.78 20.69 -4.59
CA THR A 785 -21.04 21.45 -4.62
C THR A 785 -21.51 21.82 -6.03
N ASP A 786 -20.68 21.61 -7.06
CA ASP A 786 -21.05 21.79 -8.47
C ASP A 786 -22.22 20.87 -8.86
N PRO A 787 -23.35 21.41 -9.36
CA PRO A 787 -24.48 20.62 -9.85
C PRO A 787 -24.12 19.59 -10.93
N GLN A 788 -23.05 19.80 -11.70
CA GLN A 788 -22.61 18.90 -12.77
C GLN A 788 -21.71 17.77 -12.26
N PHE A 789 -21.10 17.93 -11.10
CA PHE A 789 -20.18 16.95 -10.52
C PHE A 789 -20.91 15.65 -10.16
N GLY A 790 -20.47 14.54 -10.76
CA GLY A 790 -21.01 13.20 -10.54
C GLY A 790 -22.20 12.81 -11.42
N LEU A 791 -22.61 13.66 -12.38
CA LEU A 791 -23.62 13.28 -13.37
C LEU A 791 -23.01 12.36 -14.44
N GLU A 792 -23.16 11.05 -14.29
CA GLU A 792 -23.04 10.11 -15.42
C GLU A 792 -24.24 10.33 -16.35
N TYR A 793 -24.06 11.05 -17.48
CA TYR A 793 -24.83 11.11 -18.75
C TYR A 793 -26.37 10.84 -18.82
N VAL A 794 -27.12 10.64 -17.74
CA VAL A 794 -28.48 10.04 -17.79
C VAL A 794 -29.56 10.92 -17.13
N VAL A 795 -29.24 11.98 -16.41
CA VAL A 795 -30.28 12.87 -15.82
C VAL A 795 -30.09 14.32 -16.25
N GLN A 796 -30.01 14.55 -17.56
CA GLN A 796 -29.83 15.90 -18.11
C GLN A 796 -31.14 16.69 -18.28
N PHE A 797 -32.30 16.19 -17.82
CA PHE A 797 -33.57 16.81 -18.23
C PHE A 797 -34.60 17.17 -17.15
N LEU A 798 -34.36 16.99 -15.85
CA LEU A 798 -35.46 17.18 -14.87
C LEU A 798 -35.29 18.12 -13.68
N CYS A 799 -34.12 18.69 -13.32
CA CYS A 799 -34.03 19.48 -12.07
C CYS A 799 -33.24 20.81 -12.08
N LEU A 800 -32.87 21.40 -13.22
CA LEU A 800 -31.89 22.51 -13.23
C LEU A 800 -32.42 23.95 -13.29
N SER A 801 -33.70 24.24 -13.00
CA SER A 801 -34.21 25.63 -13.15
C SER A 801 -34.33 26.46 -11.88
N ASP A 802 -34.67 25.89 -10.70
CA ASP A 802 -35.01 26.72 -9.53
C ASP A 802 -34.01 26.63 -8.35
N GLU A 803 -33.32 25.49 -8.15
CA GLU A 803 -32.40 25.33 -6.99
C GLU A 803 -31.07 26.08 -7.14
N SER A 804 -30.61 26.29 -8.39
CA SER A 804 -29.36 27.01 -8.70
C SER A 804 -29.44 28.53 -8.44
N LEU A 805 -30.63 29.11 -8.42
CA LEU A 805 -30.84 30.53 -8.06
C LEU A 805 -30.82 30.73 -6.54
N VAL A 806 -31.39 29.80 -5.77
CA VAL A 806 -31.36 29.82 -4.29
C VAL A 806 -29.92 29.64 -3.76
N LEU A 807 -29.10 28.87 -4.46
CA LEU A 807 -27.65 28.76 -4.26
C LEU A 807 -26.95 30.13 -4.31
N ALA A 808 -27.21 30.88 -5.37
CA ALA A 808 -26.56 32.16 -5.62
C ALA A 808 -26.94 33.18 -4.53
N ASP A 809 -28.21 33.19 -4.13
CA ASP A 809 -28.77 34.07 -3.09
C ASP A 809 -28.18 33.84 -1.68
N ALA A 810 -28.04 32.57 -1.26
CA ALA A 810 -27.49 32.24 0.06
C ALA A 810 -26.00 32.61 0.21
N TYR A 811 -25.23 32.58 -0.89
CA TYR A 811 -23.84 33.05 -0.92
C TYR A 811 -23.75 34.58 -1.00
N PHE A 812 -24.71 35.22 -1.67
CA PHE A 812 -24.76 36.67 -1.85
C PHE A 812 -25.09 37.42 -0.54
N ASP A 813 -26.11 36.98 0.20
CA ASP A 813 -26.47 37.56 1.52
C ASP A 813 -25.36 37.40 2.58
N ARG A 814 -24.41 36.46 2.37
CA ARG A 814 -23.27 36.23 3.28
C ARG A 814 -21.97 36.86 2.79
N ALA A 815 -21.93 37.39 1.56
CA ALA A 815 -20.75 38.06 1.01
C ALA A 815 -20.47 39.43 1.65
N GLU A 816 -21.49 40.10 2.21
CA GLU A 816 -21.26 41.31 3.03
C GLU A 816 -20.42 41.04 4.28
N HIS A 817 -20.41 39.79 4.79
CA HIS A 817 -19.57 39.38 5.92
C HIS A 817 -18.10 39.11 5.54
N LEU A 818 -17.77 38.98 4.25
CA LEU A 818 -16.42 38.69 3.76
C LEU A 818 -15.50 39.93 3.72
N ASN A 819 -16.05 41.14 3.89
CA ASN A 819 -15.28 42.40 3.98
C ASN A 819 -14.31 42.46 5.19
N SER A 820 -14.30 41.45 6.07
CA SER A 820 -13.38 41.33 7.20
C SER A 820 -12.22 40.35 6.98
N ILE A 821 -12.13 39.65 5.83
CA ILE A 821 -11.02 38.72 5.56
C ILE A 821 -9.84 39.51 4.98
N LYS A 822 -8.67 39.44 5.63
CA LYS A 822 -7.44 40.12 5.20
C LYS A 822 -7.03 39.71 3.77
N ASP A 823 -6.39 40.64 3.07
CA ASP A 823 -5.97 40.63 1.65
C ASP A 823 -5.36 39.32 1.08
N THR A 824 -4.85 38.40 1.91
CA THR A 824 -4.11 37.21 1.43
C THR A 824 -5.00 36.15 0.78
N HIS A 825 -6.27 36.01 1.17
CA HIS A 825 -7.16 34.95 0.65
C HIS A 825 -8.37 35.50 -0.15
N ALA A 826 -8.47 36.82 -0.31
CA ALA A 826 -9.55 37.47 -1.05
C ALA A 826 -9.63 36.96 -2.50
N ASN A 827 -8.48 36.76 -3.17
CA ASN A 827 -8.43 36.25 -4.54
C ASN A 827 -9.01 34.83 -4.68
N VAL A 828 -8.88 33.99 -3.64
CA VAL A 828 -9.41 32.62 -3.63
C VAL A 828 -10.94 32.67 -3.57
N VAL A 829 -11.47 33.44 -2.63
CA VAL A 829 -12.90 33.68 -2.47
C VAL A 829 -13.50 34.31 -3.73
N ILE A 830 -12.81 35.28 -4.33
CA ILE A 830 -13.21 35.92 -5.59
C ILE A 830 -13.21 34.92 -6.75
N ASN A 831 -12.17 34.10 -6.90
CA ASN A 831 -12.13 33.06 -7.93
C ASN A 831 -13.26 32.03 -7.75
N ILE A 832 -13.54 31.64 -6.50
CA ILE A 832 -14.66 30.75 -6.15
C ILE A 832 -16.01 31.36 -6.55
N LEU A 833 -16.23 32.64 -6.24
CA LEU A 833 -17.44 33.37 -6.61
C LEU A 833 -17.56 33.54 -8.14
N LEU A 834 -16.46 33.82 -8.84
CA LEU A 834 -16.44 33.95 -10.31
C LEU A 834 -16.77 32.62 -11.00
N GLU A 835 -16.27 31.50 -10.47
CA GLU A 835 -16.52 30.17 -11.04
C GLU A 835 -17.98 29.74 -10.86
N LEU A 836 -18.57 29.98 -9.67
CA LEU A 836 -19.98 29.73 -9.37
C LEU A 836 -20.95 30.58 -10.23
N TYR A 837 -20.56 31.81 -10.59
CA TYR A 837 -21.41 32.75 -11.32
C TYR A 837 -21.21 32.72 -12.84
N SER A 838 -20.29 31.92 -13.37
CA SER A 838 -19.92 31.87 -14.80
C SER A 838 -21.03 31.39 -15.77
N SER A 839 -22.23 31.02 -15.29
CA SER A 839 -23.35 30.67 -16.17
C SER A 839 -24.16 31.91 -16.59
N GLU A 840 -24.54 32.01 -17.88
CA GLU A 840 -25.32 33.10 -18.51
C GLU A 840 -26.73 33.34 -17.90
N ARG A 841 -27.06 32.80 -16.72
CA ARG A 841 -28.40 32.81 -16.12
C ARG A 841 -28.58 33.75 -14.92
N SER A 842 -27.56 34.48 -14.47
CA SER A 842 -27.58 35.32 -13.26
C SER A 842 -27.56 36.85 -13.53
N GLY A 843 -28.27 37.30 -14.57
CA GLY A 843 -28.21 38.64 -15.17
C GLY A 843 -28.05 39.85 -14.23
N GLU A 844 -28.93 40.05 -13.24
CA GLU A 844 -28.89 41.26 -12.39
C GLU A 844 -27.89 41.18 -11.23
N LYS A 845 -27.59 39.99 -10.69
CA LYS A 845 -26.68 39.80 -9.54
C LYS A 845 -25.20 39.73 -9.91
N TYR A 846 -24.90 39.54 -11.20
CA TYR A 846 -23.53 39.57 -11.71
C TYR A 846 -22.89 40.96 -11.50
N LEU A 847 -23.68 42.05 -11.59
CA LEU A 847 -23.22 43.42 -11.42
C LEU A 847 -22.81 43.76 -9.98
N ASP A 848 -23.49 43.20 -8.99
CA ASP A 848 -23.18 43.45 -7.58
C ASP A 848 -21.92 42.70 -7.10
N ILE A 849 -21.61 41.54 -7.68
CA ILE A 849 -20.34 40.84 -7.45
C ILE A 849 -19.16 41.65 -8.01
N TRP A 850 -19.33 42.25 -9.18
CA TRP A 850 -18.32 43.18 -9.71
C TRP A 850 -18.16 44.41 -8.84
N ALA A 851 -19.22 44.88 -8.16
CA ALA A 851 -19.13 45.98 -7.20
C ALA A 851 -18.33 45.62 -5.94
N ILE A 852 -18.44 44.37 -5.45
CA ILE A 852 -17.64 43.85 -4.32
C ILE A 852 -16.20 43.56 -4.73
N ILE A 853 -15.95 43.00 -5.93
CA ILE A 853 -14.59 42.75 -6.45
C ILE A 853 -13.81 44.06 -6.68
N PHE A 854 -14.52 45.18 -6.95
CA PHE A 854 -13.91 46.49 -7.18
C PHE A 854 -13.77 47.37 -5.94
N CYS A 855 -14.39 47.01 -4.80
CA CYS A 855 -14.18 47.65 -3.50
C CYS A 855 -13.04 46.95 -2.76
#